data_AF-E3MI98-F1
#
_entry.id   AF-E3MI98-F1
#
_cell.length_a   1.000
_cell.length_b   1.000
_cell.length_c   1.000
_cell.angle_alpha   90.00
_cell.angle_beta   90.00
_cell.angle_gamma   90.00
#
_symmetry.space_group_name_H-M   'P 1'
#
loop_
_entity.id
_entity.type
_entity.pdbx_description
1 polymer ?
#
loop_
_entity_poly.entity_id
_entity_poly.type
_entity_poly.pdbx_seq_one_letter_code
_entity_poly.pdbx_strand_id
1 'polypeptide(L)'
;MEEDDNDVWTKDGHCNACRTQCADEEEKQDHRNSTKHIKKWNLHKFFSESTIHGTIAASEMLERYKLKRLPIIGLQQCQEIQQLGLSNQEKANFWTCSICYEVGGTYDSADAHLTSMEHIRNYMDECECDEKETIEKECQKDECLKYERYRAAAEQIFKRDGGVQGLQPPSILRMTLNTDEGKKKFGIENETFLTFHSSANFAERSVLHCSICNEVEPVHLNGKYTSEKARVNHRESPRHYRCATLTSIMNEFDPQELYDELKTTETQSELHWFEKEPNAWYVSQPCGYRQSIQAGKETMCLVCFALVDTDLILDHFSSEFHVMKYINLISTYSSYRARQLSGPDRRHEALNILLSALTLEHDNKQFALNLSRLPINVKRELSEDIHKYEDAAVDIIEDFKDSTGKVFRFCHTCSTYIKFDLSQVSSPDQMNYSWKIHVNSVDHFDAAAMKSRICFDPGYFVPYSPTIHNIDTETKGVWKINKDVLIQTQCDVGLEFMVEDEKANEVTCQCCWKVFSKNPVFVNQHIRSYEHLKHYIYICAPDSIRILLGPETDSKKQEFLIDWLRRHSGMFQKRMPLYSKLKTLELSSWPTVSRRIVESSLLPKDSDKVVVETLLDLVDKVACDNEENMEMSAKDALLAVGMLIINTTRGLENELGSVICRCENCEHLVIANASTWVHDIFEVHMCSDEHYRRMTVSKQNIISAFGILSEKSSYTVKPFIQKDLSKKVVWQWNPTTKQHDYVASVVGLPDIIERRYFGMELGIRKPQADFYCTLCKTVFHKRAAELEAHVREMDHCINWIHKNRYSQIRELLNLATDQAGDKGKEYRKFLSGILKEVHPPEDYCILVYDPIGEEERRQLAILQKIQMEEKHKRASEMQIKAAAEKAKKAQEKQERQRQKIEQMRIEHQKRAEEEERRREKEKHRQAERDARLQYARDNVYKYKSQETPDDISLKNRLENASKLQKNSERNSIDIQKAKLEAEKLHLSNLSSFAKAAVTGKNDPKLIIRPQLKSNPLSSFGIASNAQSFPPGINVQGATNGYNPYQQVINHF
;
A
#
# COMPACT_ATOMS: atom_id res chain seq x y z
N MET A 1 19.93 -36.08 53.25
CA MET A 1 19.05 -37.20 53.62
C MET A 1 19.58 -38.39 52.85
N GLU A 2 19.77 -39.53 53.50
CA GLU A 2 20.06 -40.77 52.79
C GLU A 2 18.73 -41.20 52.16
N GLU A 3 18.68 -41.26 50.84
CA GLU A 3 17.48 -41.67 50.08
C GLU A 3 17.50 -43.19 49.95
N ASP A 4 16.35 -43.84 50.11
CA ASP A 4 16.29 -45.31 50.15
C ASP A 4 16.59 -45.89 48.76
N ASP A 5 17.46 -46.90 48.69
CA ASP A 5 18.11 -47.29 47.43
C ASP A 5 17.09 -47.83 46.40
N ASN A 6 15.98 -48.40 46.92
CA ASN A 6 14.85 -48.93 46.18
C ASN A 6 13.95 -47.86 45.51
N ASP A 7 13.99 -46.60 45.97
CA ASP A 7 13.22 -45.53 45.34
C ASP A 7 13.86 -45.13 44.00
N VAL A 8 15.20 -45.20 43.91
CA VAL A 8 15.98 -44.76 42.74
C VAL A 8 16.14 -45.88 41.71
N TRP A 9 16.33 -47.13 42.15
CA TRP A 9 16.68 -48.26 41.30
C TRP A 9 15.61 -49.35 41.26
N THR A 10 15.33 -49.86 40.06
CA THR A 10 14.65 -51.15 39.87
C THR A 10 15.53 -52.31 40.32
N LYS A 11 14.91 -53.48 40.53
CA LYS A 11 15.61 -54.73 40.87
C LYS A 11 16.62 -55.18 39.82
N ASP A 12 16.43 -54.75 38.56
CA ASP A 12 17.25 -55.11 37.41
C ASP A 12 18.32 -54.04 37.07
N GLY A 13 18.65 -53.18 38.03
CA GLY A 13 19.72 -52.19 37.92
C GLY A 13 19.42 -50.96 37.04
N HIS A 14 18.16 -50.77 36.63
CA HIS A 14 17.74 -49.57 35.88
C HIS A 14 17.28 -48.46 36.83
N CYS A 15 17.69 -47.21 36.57
CA CYS A 15 17.21 -46.04 37.30
C CYS A 15 15.76 -45.69 36.94
N ASN A 16 14.89 -45.48 37.94
CA ASN A 16 13.46 -45.21 37.75
C ASN A 16 13.18 -43.93 36.94
N ALA A 17 13.98 -42.86 37.12
CA ALA A 17 13.80 -41.59 36.40
C ALA A 17 14.62 -41.47 35.11
N CYS A 18 15.72 -42.20 34.96
CA CYS A 18 16.59 -42.08 33.78
C CYS A 18 16.49 -43.25 32.80
N ARG A 19 15.87 -44.37 33.21
CA ARG A 19 15.79 -45.64 32.47
C ARG A 19 17.16 -46.20 32.02
N THR A 20 18.25 -45.65 32.56
CA THR A 20 19.63 -46.11 32.33
C THR A 20 19.90 -47.32 33.19
N GLN A 21 20.42 -48.40 32.59
CA GLN A 21 20.96 -49.55 33.30
C GLN A 21 22.40 -49.23 33.74
N CYS A 22 22.71 -49.48 35.01
CA CYS A 22 24.07 -49.41 35.55
C CYS A 22 24.49 -50.82 35.99
N ALA A 23 25.70 -51.23 35.59
CA ALA A 23 26.20 -52.59 35.79
C ALA A 23 26.71 -52.82 37.22
N ASP A 24 27.22 -51.79 37.90
CA ASP A 24 27.77 -51.86 39.25
C ASP A 24 27.48 -50.59 40.09
N GLU A 25 27.91 -50.61 41.36
CA GLU A 25 27.70 -49.51 42.30
C GLU A 25 28.55 -48.26 42.01
N GLU A 26 29.65 -48.37 41.26
CA GLU A 26 30.48 -47.23 40.85
C GLU A 26 29.75 -46.46 39.74
N GLU A 27 29.27 -47.16 38.71
CA GLU A 27 28.40 -46.59 37.67
C GLU A 27 27.11 -46.00 38.25
N LYS A 28 26.47 -46.65 39.23
CA LYS A 28 25.28 -46.10 39.90
C LYS A 28 25.59 -44.80 40.64
N GLN A 29 26.74 -44.72 41.30
CA GLN A 29 27.14 -43.53 42.05
C GLN A 29 27.52 -42.36 41.12
N ASP A 30 28.23 -42.63 40.03
CA ASP A 30 28.52 -41.64 38.99
C ASP A 30 27.24 -41.18 38.28
N HIS A 31 26.32 -42.11 37.99
CA HIS A 31 25.00 -41.79 37.46
C HIS A 31 24.23 -40.85 38.41
N ARG A 32 24.18 -41.17 39.71
CA ARG A 32 23.53 -40.33 40.75
C ARG A 32 24.11 -38.92 40.82
N ASN A 33 25.43 -38.79 40.69
CA ASN A 33 26.12 -37.50 40.69
C ASN A 33 25.98 -36.73 39.37
N SER A 34 25.51 -37.37 38.30
CA SER A 34 25.36 -36.73 36.99
C SER A 34 24.28 -35.64 37.00
N THR A 35 24.54 -34.55 36.28
CA THR A 35 23.60 -33.44 36.14
C THR A 35 22.31 -33.84 35.42
N LYS A 36 22.35 -34.81 34.49
CA LYS A 36 21.17 -35.39 33.83
C LYS A 36 20.29 -36.13 34.85
N HIS A 37 20.88 -36.96 35.71
CA HIS A 37 20.14 -37.66 36.76
C HIS A 37 19.48 -36.71 37.75
N ILE A 38 20.23 -35.77 38.34
CA ILE A 38 19.71 -34.84 39.35
C ILE A 38 18.51 -34.03 38.81
N LYS A 39 18.56 -33.61 37.54
CA LYS A 39 17.44 -32.93 36.87
C LYS A 39 16.22 -33.85 36.71
N LYS A 40 16.39 -35.05 36.13
CA LYS A 40 15.27 -36.02 35.94
C LYS A 40 14.67 -36.48 37.28
N TRP A 41 15.50 -36.73 38.29
CA TRP A 41 15.09 -37.16 39.63
C TRP A 41 14.28 -36.09 40.38
N ASN A 42 14.66 -34.81 40.28
CA ASN A 42 13.88 -33.70 40.83
C ASN A 42 12.49 -33.59 40.17
N LEU A 43 12.39 -33.86 38.87
CA LEU A 43 11.09 -33.84 38.17
C LEU A 43 10.25 -35.09 38.49
N HIS A 44 10.87 -36.26 38.64
CA HIS A 44 10.21 -37.46 39.15
C HIS A 44 9.58 -37.20 40.53
N LYS A 45 10.34 -36.61 41.47
CA LYS A 45 9.82 -36.19 42.78
C LYS A 45 8.67 -35.20 42.67
N PHE A 46 8.78 -34.21 41.79
CA PHE A 46 7.69 -33.27 41.54
C PHE A 46 6.39 -33.99 41.13
N PHE A 47 6.46 -34.95 40.20
CA PHE A 47 5.29 -35.75 39.81
C PHE A 47 4.76 -36.65 40.93
N SER A 48 5.61 -37.23 41.79
CA SER A 48 5.18 -38.11 42.88
C SER A 48 4.65 -37.38 44.12
N GLU A 49 5.18 -36.21 44.44
CA GLU A 49 4.84 -35.46 45.67
C GLU A 49 3.59 -34.60 45.54
N SER A 50 3.22 -34.20 44.32
CA SER A 50 2.15 -33.23 44.12
C SER A 50 0.86 -33.85 43.59
N THR A 51 -0.23 -33.67 44.35
CA THR A 51 -1.60 -33.89 43.86
C THR A 51 -1.97 -32.82 42.84
N ILE A 52 -1.41 -32.95 41.63
CA ILE A 52 -1.67 -32.05 40.51
C ILE A 52 -3.07 -32.33 39.97
N HIS A 53 -3.99 -31.40 40.19
CA HIS A 53 -5.28 -31.39 39.51
C HIS A 53 -5.17 -30.47 38.29
N GLY A 54 -5.23 -31.06 37.09
CA GLY A 54 -5.23 -30.31 35.84
C GLY A 54 -6.43 -29.36 35.76
N THR A 55 -6.21 -28.20 35.17
CA THR A 55 -7.26 -27.17 34.97
C THR A 55 -7.87 -27.25 33.58
N ILE A 56 -9.16 -26.91 33.45
CA ILE A 56 -9.89 -26.85 32.16
C ILE A 56 -9.55 -25.53 31.42
N ALA A 57 -8.26 -25.21 31.33
CA ALA A 57 -7.76 -24.05 30.60
C ALA A 57 -7.63 -24.37 29.10
N ALA A 58 -7.48 -23.34 28.27
CA ALA A 58 -6.96 -23.54 26.92
C ALA A 58 -5.44 -23.78 26.99
N SER A 59 -4.94 -24.77 26.25
CA SER A 59 -3.51 -25.08 26.14
C SER A 59 -2.90 -24.37 24.93
N GLU A 60 -1.92 -23.51 25.17
CA GLU A 60 -1.15 -22.88 24.09
C GLU A 60 -0.23 -23.90 23.38
N MET A 61 0.19 -24.94 24.10
CA MET A 61 0.98 -26.05 23.57
C MET A 61 0.17 -26.89 22.56
N LEU A 62 -1.09 -27.23 22.88
CA LEU A 62 -2.00 -27.90 21.94
C LEU A 62 -2.33 -27.01 20.73
N GLU A 63 -2.56 -25.71 20.96
CA GLU A 63 -2.78 -24.74 19.86
C GLU A 63 -1.61 -24.79 18.87
N ARG A 64 -0.37 -24.73 19.37
CA ARG A 64 0.87 -24.82 18.57
C ARG A 64 0.93 -26.11 17.74
N TYR A 65 0.72 -27.28 18.34
CA TYR A 65 0.82 -28.55 17.60
C TYR A 65 -0.28 -28.69 16.55
N LYS A 66 -1.51 -28.20 16.83
CA LYS A 66 -2.57 -28.16 15.82
C LYS A 66 -2.26 -27.22 14.65
N LEU A 67 -1.62 -26.07 14.92
CA LEU A 67 -1.20 -25.12 13.87
C LEU A 67 -0.07 -25.71 13.00
N LYS A 68 0.95 -26.29 13.62
CA LYS A 68 2.12 -26.84 12.92
C LYS A 68 1.87 -28.18 12.22
N ARG A 69 0.80 -28.89 12.58
CA ARG A 69 0.42 -30.21 12.03
C ARG A 69 1.53 -31.27 12.14
N LEU A 70 2.35 -31.21 13.19
CA LEU A 70 3.45 -32.14 13.40
C LEU A 70 2.94 -33.52 13.86
N PRO A 71 3.53 -34.63 13.37
CA PRO A 71 3.26 -35.96 13.90
C PRO A 71 3.95 -36.13 15.25
N ILE A 72 3.20 -35.85 16.30
CA ILE A 72 3.62 -35.87 17.71
C ILE A 72 2.78 -36.90 18.47
N ILE A 73 3.43 -37.71 19.28
CA ILE A 73 2.81 -38.72 20.13
C ILE A 73 3.07 -38.40 21.61
N GLY A 74 2.15 -38.79 22.49
CA GLY A 74 2.29 -38.61 23.93
C GLY A 74 2.13 -37.16 24.44
N LEU A 75 1.49 -36.26 23.70
CA LEU A 75 1.22 -34.88 24.16
C LEU A 75 0.41 -34.85 25.48
N GLN A 76 -0.47 -35.84 25.70
CA GLN A 76 -1.21 -36.04 26.94
C GLN A 76 -0.34 -36.37 28.16
N GLN A 77 0.90 -36.80 27.93
CA GLN A 77 1.91 -37.07 28.96
C GLN A 77 2.72 -35.81 29.31
N CYS A 78 2.46 -34.70 28.62
CA CYS A 78 3.02 -33.41 29.00
C CYS A 78 2.13 -32.68 30.01
N GLN A 79 2.76 -31.78 30.77
CA GLN A 79 2.04 -30.74 31.50
C GLN A 79 2.45 -29.36 30.99
N GLU A 80 1.47 -28.52 30.66
CA GLU A 80 1.67 -27.10 30.36
C GLU A 80 1.55 -26.30 31.66
N ILE A 81 2.62 -25.60 32.04
CA ILE A 81 2.69 -24.83 33.27
C ILE A 81 2.46 -23.35 32.94
N GLN A 82 1.23 -22.90 33.17
CA GLN A 82 0.78 -21.54 32.91
C GLN A 82 0.98 -20.63 34.13
N GLN A 83 1.70 -19.53 33.92
CA GLN A 83 1.94 -18.54 34.98
C GLN A 83 0.71 -17.66 35.25
N LEU A 84 0.40 -17.43 36.53
CA LEU A 84 -0.65 -16.54 37.00
C LEU A 84 -0.08 -15.19 37.47
N GLY A 85 -0.88 -14.12 37.36
CA GLY A 85 -0.53 -12.78 37.84
C GLY A 85 0.31 -11.90 36.91
N LEU A 86 0.98 -12.48 35.90
CA LEU A 86 1.71 -11.75 34.86
C LEU A 86 0.82 -11.38 33.67
N SER A 87 1.19 -10.36 32.90
CA SER A 87 0.54 -10.08 31.61
C SER A 87 0.95 -11.10 30.54
N ASN A 88 0.13 -11.30 29.51
CA ASN A 88 0.46 -12.19 28.37
C ASN A 88 1.73 -11.76 27.60
N GLN A 89 2.33 -10.61 27.91
CA GLN A 89 3.57 -10.12 27.30
C GLN A 89 4.82 -10.42 28.17
N GLU A 90 4.62 -10.89 29.40
CA GLU A 90 5.68 -11.17 30.40
C GLU A 90 5.75 -12.66 30.79
N LYS A 91 4.72 -13.45 30.42
CA LYS A 91 4.67 -14.88 30.70
C LYS A 91 5.63 -15.68 29.82
N ALA A 92 6.34 -16.61 30.45
CA ALA A 92 6.90 -17.79 29.80
C ALA A 92 6.13 -19.01 30.29
N ASN A 93 5.42 -19.69 29.38
CA ASN A 93 4.80 -20.98 29.70
C ASN A 93 5.88 -22.07 29.66
N PHE A 94 5.99 -22.83 30.74
CA PHE A 94 6.91 -23.97 30.82
C PHE A 94 6.18 -25.25 30.44
N TRP A 95 6.92 -26.30 30.09
CA TRP A 95 6.36 -27.62 29.83
C TRP A 95 7.19 -28.69 30.53
N THR A 96 6.53 -29.77 30.98
CA THR A 96 7.18 -30.97 31.54
C THR A 96 6.67 -32.22 30.80
N CYS A 97 7.45 -33.31 30.82
CA CYS A 97 7.07 -34.62 30.29
C CYS A 97 7.17 -35.69 31.40
N SER A 98 6.07 -36.42 31.66
CA SER A 98 6.01 -37.45 32.71
C SER A 98 6.82 -38.71 32.37
N ILE A 99 6.84 -39.10 31.09
CA ILE A 99 7.53 -40.30 30.61
C ILE A 99 9.05 -40.14 30.69
N CYS A 100 9.55 -39.02 30.16
CA CYS A 100 10.98 -38.78 29.97
C CYS A 100 11.63 -38.02 31.13
N TYR A 101 10.84 -37.49 32.06
CA TYR A 101 11.26 -36.60 33.15
C TYR A 101 12.06 -35.37 32.69
N GLU A 102 11.64 -34.78 31.58
CA GLU A 102 12.25 -33.56 31.00
C GLU A 102 11.36 -32.34 31.14
N VAL A 103 11.98 -31.16 31.10
CA VAL A 103 11.34 -29.87 31.33
C VAL A 103 12.02 -28.79 30.49
N GLY A 104 11.24 -27.86 29.94
CA GLY A 104 11.79 -26.79 29.09
C GLY A 104 11.11 -25.44 29.28
N GLY A 105 11.84 -24.39 28.91
CA GLY A 105 11.42 -22.98 29.00
C GLY A 105 10.73 -22.43 27.76
N THR A 106 10.60 -23.25 26.71
CA THR A 106 10.13 -22.84 25.38
C THR A 106 9.41 -23.96 24.68
N TYR A 107 8.42 -23.65 23.84
CA TYR A 107 7.84 -24.68 22.98
C TYR A 107 8.77 -25.10 21.83
N ASP A 108 9.84 -24.37 21.54
CA ASP A 108 10.90 -24.85 20.62
C ASP A 108 11.63 -26.07 21.23
N SER A 109 11.96 -26.01 22.53
CA SER A 109 12.51 -27.19 23.25
C SER A 109 11.49 -28.31 23.42
N ALA A 110 10.19 -28.00 23.51
CA ALA A 110 9.13 -29.01 23.49
C ALA A 110 9.03 -29.73 22.15
N ASP A 111 9.12 -28.99 21.04
CA ASP A 111 9.11 -29.57 19.68
C ASP A 111 10.29 -30.53 19.53
N ALA A 112 11.51 -30.08 19.87
CA ALA A 112 12.72 -30.91 19.88
C ALA A 112 12.53 -32.20 20.70
N HIS A 113 12.09 -32.06 21.96
CA HIS A 113 11.85 -33.18 22.86
C HIS A 113 10.83 -34.19 22.30
N LEU A 114 9.64 -33.73 21.93
CA LEU A 114 8.54 -34.59 21.47
C LEU A 114 8.79 -35.19 20.08
N THR A 115 9.72 -34.64 19.29
CA THR A 115 10.18 -35.26 18.04
C THR A 115 11.33 -36.25 18.20
N SER A 116 12.06 -36.21 19.33
CA SER A 116 13.28 -36.98 19.55
C SER A 116 13.06 -38.49 19.61
N MET A 117 14.11 -39.25 19.26
CA MET A 117 14.15 -40.70 19.42
C MET A 117 14.06 -41.12 20.90
N GLU A 118 14.62 -40.35 21.85
CA GLU A 118 14.51 -40.67 23.29
C GLU A 118 13.03 -40.66 23.72
N HIS A 119 12.25 -39.64 23.34
CA HIS A 119 10.82 -39.56 23.68
C HIS A 119 9.99 -40.63 22.97
N ILE A 120 10.15 -40.81 21.66
CA ILE A 120 9.38 -41.80 20.88
C ILE A 120 9.61 -43.22 21.43
N ARG A 121 10.88 -43.59 21.67
CA ARG A 121 11.22 -44.90 22.24
C ARG A 121 10.60 -45.10 23.62
N ASN A 122 10.68 -44.10 24.50
CA ASN A 122 10.13 -44.19 25.86
C ASN A 122 8.58 -44.25 25.86
N TYR A 123 7.92 -43.63 24.88
CA TYR A 123 6.47 -43.76 24.69
C TYR A 123 6.08 -45.16 24.17
N MET A 124 6.84 -45.71 23.22
CA MET A 124 6.62 -47.07 22.72
C MET A 124 6.90 -48.13 23.79
N ASP A 125 7.84 -47.89 24.73
CA ASP A 125 8.02 -48.76 25.91
C ASP A 125 6.76 -48.91 26.77
N GLU A 126 5.95 -47.85 26.89
CA GLU A 126 4.73 -47.86 27.70
C GLU A 126 3.49 -48.33 26.93
N CYS A 127 3.46 -48.16 25.61
CA CYS A 127 2.25 -48.33 24.79
C CYS A 127 2.34 -49.40 23.69
N GLU A 128 3.53 -49.69 23.15
CA GLU A 128 3.74 -50.45 21.89
C GLU A 128 5.06 -51.27 21.92
N CYS A 129 5.25 -52.06 22.98
CA CYS A 129 6.54 -52.71 23.30
C CYS A 129 7.07 -53.63 22.18
N ASP A 130 6.18 -54.40 21.52
CA ASP A 130 6.56 -55.38 20.47
C ASP A 130 7.17 -54.71 19.21
N GLU A 131 6.66 -53.53 18.82
CA GLU A 131 7.19 -52.80 17.66
C GLU A 131 8.56 -52.20 17.98
N LYS A 132 8.74 -51.64 19.20
CA LYS A 132 10.04 -51.17 19.68
C LYS A 132 11.09 -52.29 19.66
N GLU A 133 10.76 -53.46 20.24
CA GLU A 133 11.67 -54.61 20.24
C GLU A 133 12.08 -55.03 18.82
N THR A 134 11.17 -54.92 17.86
CA THR A 134 11.44 -55.22 16.44
C THR A 134 12.42 -54.21 15.84
N ILE A 135 12.20 -52.91 16.06
CA ILE A 135 13.10 -51.84 15.57
C ILE A 135 14.52 -51.99 16.15
N GLU A 136 14.67 -52.23 17.46
CA GLU A 136 16.00 -52.39 18.08
C GLU A 136 16.74 -53.64 17.57
N LYS A 137 16.02 -54.73 17.26
CA LYS A 137 16.61 -55.96 16.70
C LYS A 137 17.03 -55.78 15.23
N GLU A 138 16.20 -55.12 14.41
CA GLU A 138 16.48 -54.90 12.99
C GLU A 138 17.58 -53.85 12.75
N CYS A 139 17.59 -52.77 13.55
CA CYS A 139 18.44 -51.60 13.33
C CYS A 139 19.69 -51.54 14.21
N GLN A 140 20.10 -52.67 14.81
CA GLN A 140 21.18 -52.76 15.81
C GLN A 140 22.53 -52.13 15.39
N LYS A 141 22.77 -51.93 14.09
CA LYS A 141 24.05 -51.42 13.53
C LYS A 141 23.91 -50.14 12.70
N ASP A 142 22.73 -49.55 12.61
CA ASP A 142 22.47 -48.35 11.81
C ASP A 142 21.53 -47.41 12.58
N GLU A 143 22.11 -46.46 13.29
CA GLU A 143 21.37 -45.46 14.07
C GLU A 143 20.55 -44.51 13.17
N CYS A 144 20.96 -44.26 11.92
CA CYS A 144 20.14 -43.50 10.96
C CYS A 144 18.86 -44.25 10.61
N LEU A 145 18.97 -45.55 10.32
CA LEU A 145 17.81 -46.41 10.05
C LEU A 145 16.93 -46.55 11.31
N LYS A 146 17.54 -46.68 12.49
CA LYS A 146 16.81 -46.72 13.78
C LYS A 146 15.97 -45.47 13.99
N TYR A 147 16.57 -44.28 13.84
CA TYR A 147 15.87 -43.00 13.90
C TYR A 147 14.72 -42.92 12.89
N GLU A 148 14.98 -43.28 11.62
CA GLU A 148 13.95 -43.27 10.56
C GLU A 148 12.78 -44.22 10.86
N ARG A 149 13.06 -45.41 11.41
CA ARG A 149 12.04 -46.39 11.80
C ARG A 149 11.20 -45.89 12.98
N TYR A 150 11.82 -45.31 14.02
CA TYR A 150 11.08 -44.70 15.13
C TYR A 150 10.20 -43.52 14.68
N ARG A 151 10.73 -42.62 13.84
CA ARG A 151 9.93 -41.52 13.26
C ARG A 151 8.74 -42.05 12.43
N ALA A 152 8.95 -43.11 11.64
CA ALA A 152 7.89 -43.74 10.85
C ALA A 152 6.83 -44.45 11.71
N ALA A 153 7.22 -45.08 12.82
CA ALA A 153 6.28 -45.66 13.79
C ALA A 153 5.45 -44.56 14.48
N ALA A 154 6.09 -43.48 14.95
CA ALA A 154 5.40 -42.33 15.53
C ALA A 154 4.39 -41.69 14.56
N GLU A 155 4.71 -41.58 13.27
CA GLU A 155 3.77 -41.12 12.24
C GLU A 155 2.59 -42.08 12.03
N GLN A 156 2.79 -43.39 12.13
CA GLN A 156 1.73 -44.38 12.00
C GLN A 156 0.79 -44.34 13.21
N ILE A 157 1.33 -44.28 14.42
CA ILE A 157 0.57 -44.09 15.67
C ILE A 157 -0.25 -42.79 15.58
N PHE A 158 0.39 -41.67 15.22
CA PHE A 158 -0.29 -40.39 15.06
C PHE A 158 -1.45 -40.45 14.05
N LYS A 159 -1.27 -41.10 12.89
CA LYS A 159 -2.34 -41.28 11.89
C LYS A 159 -3.47 -42.19 12.40
N ARG A 160 -3.13 -43.30 13.05
CA ARG A 160 -4.07 -44.25 13.66
C ARG A 160 -4.94 -43.59 14.73
N ASP A 161 -4.34 -42.72 15.54
CA ASP A 161 -5.00 -42.07 16.67
C ASP A 161 -5.80 -40.81 16.26
N GLY A 162 -6.02 -40.58 14.95
CA GLY A 162 -6.85 -39.48 14.41
C GLY A 162 -6.08 -38.22 14.01
N GLY A 163 -4.75 -38.28 13.95
CA GLY A 163 -3.87 -37.19 13.50
C GLY A 163 -4.06 -35.90 14.31
N VAL A 164 -4.03 -34.76 13.59
CA VAL A 164 -4.10 -33.42 14.21
C VAL A 164 -5.37 -33.21 15.05
N GLN A 165 -6.49 -33.84 14.68
CA GLN A 165 -7.74 -33.72 15.43
C GLN A 165 -7.79 -34.69 16.62
N GLY A 166 -7.15 -35.85 16.51
CA GLY A 166 -7.03 -36.85 17.58
C GLY A 166 -6.07 -36.49 18.71
N LEU A 167 -5.18 -35.50 18.50
CA LEU A 167 -4.24 -34.99 19.51
C LEU A 167 -4.93 -34.70 20.85
N GLN A 168 -4.62 -35.52 21.84
CA GLN A 168 -5.09 -35.36 23.21
C GLN A 168 -4.38 -34.18 23.90
N PRO A 169 -5.09 -33.38 24.71
CA PRO A 169 -4.53 -32.21 25.36
C PRO A 169 -3.48 -32.58 26.42
N PRO A 170 -2.42 -31.76 26.61
CA PRO A 170 -1.57 -31.86 27.79
C PRO A 170 -2.36 -31.43 29.03
N SER A 171 -1.97 -31.93 30.21
CA SER A 171 -2.56 -31.47 31.47
C SER A 171 -2.10 -30.03 31.79
N ILE A 172 -3.00 -29.14 32.23
CA ILE A 172 -2.64 -27.72 32.44
C ILE A 172 -2.55 -27.38 33.91
N LEU A 173 -1.34 -27.05 34.36
CA LEU A 173 -1.03 -26.65 35.73
C LEU A 173 -0.87 -25.12 35.81
N ARG A 174 -1.77 -24.46 36.55
CA ARG A 174 -1.72 -23.01 36.76
C ARG A 174 -1.06 -22.68 38.10
N MET A 175 -0.01 -21.88 38.07
CA MET A 175 0.80 -21.58 39.25
C MET A 175 1.16 -20.10 39.32
N THR A 176 1.26 -19.56 40.54
CA THR A 176 1.75 -18.21 40.80
C THR A 176 3.27 -18.25 40.96
N LEU A 177 3.98 -18.02 39.86
CA LEU A 177 5.43 -17.87 39.80
C LEU A 177 5.81 -16.81 38.76
N ASN A 178 6.91 -16.10 38.97
CA ASN A 178 7.55 -15.35 37.88
C ASN A 178 8.51 -16.25 37.07
N THR A 179 9.04 -15.71 35.97
CA THR A 179 9.84 -16.48 34.99
C THR A 179 11.17 -16.96 35.56
N ASP A 180 11.83 -16.15 36.38
CA ASP A 180 13.12 -16.52 36.98
C ASP A 180 12.94 -17.52 38.13
N GLU A 181 11.87 -17.38 38.91
CA GLU A 181 11.43 -18.38 39.90
C GLU A 181 11.13 -19.74 39.25
N GLY A 182 10.43 -19.73 38.10
CA GLY A 182 10.13 -20.94 37.33
C GLY A 182 11.39 -21.64 36.84
N LYS A 183 12.26 -20.89 36.16
CA LYS A 183 13.56 -21.42 35.69
C LYS A 183 14.36 -22.02 36.84
N LYS A 184 14.47 -21.32 37.96
CA LYS A 184 15.19 -21.80 39.15
C LYS A 184 14.53 -23.04 39.77
N LYS A 185 13.20 -23.08 39.85
CA LYS A 185 12.45 -24.21 40.42
C LYS A 185 12.60 -25.49 39.59
N PHE A 186 12.62 -25.35 38.27
CA PHE A 186 12.68 -26.50 37.34
C PHE A 186 14.10 -26.80 36.81
N GLY A 187 15.13 -26.06 37.25
CA GLY A 187 16.51 -26.26 36.78
C GLY A 187 16.73 -25.92 35.31
N ILE A 188 15.89 -25.03 34.75
CA ILE A 188 15.95 -24.60 33.35
C ILE A 188 17.04 -23.53 33.21
N GLU A 189 17.98 -23.77 32.32
CA GLU A 189 19.08 -22.86 32.04
C GLU A 189 18.63 -21.66 31.20
N ASN A 190 19.37 -20.55 31.27
CA ASN A 190 19.09 -19.39 30.44
C ASN A 190 19.56 -19.65 29.01
N GLU A 191 18.60 -19.81 28.09
CA GLU A 191 18.84 -19.91 26.66
C GLU A 191 19.60 -18.67 26.14
N THR A 192 20.84 -18.87 25.68
CA THR A 192 21.73 -17.81 25.17
C THR A 192 21.71 -17.66 23.64
N PHE A 193 20.98 -18.52 22.92
CA PHE A 193 21.04 -18.59 21.45
C PHE A 193 20.41 -17.39 20.70
N LEU A 194 19.66 -16.52 21.39
CA LEU A 194 19.14 -15.26 20.84
C LEU A 194 19.77 -14.07 21.55
N THR A 195 20.77 -13.47 20.90
CA THR A 195 21.55 -12.34 21.40
C THR A 195 21.18 -11.04 20.71
N PHE A 196 21.44 -9.90 21.35
CA PHE A 196 21.20 -8.57 20.80
C PHE A 196 22.51 -7.79 20.76
N HIS A 197 22.89 -7.35 19.56
CA HIS A 197 24.14 -6.64 19.29
C HIS A 197 23.84 -5.20 18.91
N SER A 198 24.13 -4.26 19.80
CA SER A 198 23.96 -2.82 19.53
C SER A 198 25.17 -2.22 18.81
N SER A 199 24.92 -1.15 18.06
CA SER A 199 26.01 -0.33 17.52
C SER A 199 26.81 0.36 18.64
N ALA A 200 28.14 0.29 18.59
CA ALA A 200 29.03 0.99 19.53
C ALA A 200 28.76 2.51 19.60
N ASN A 201 28.25 3.12 18.51
CA ASN A 201 27.98 4.56 18.42
C ASN A 201 26.50 4.91 18.67
N PHE A 202 25.59 3.93 18.64
CA PHE A 202 24.14 4.13 18.73
C PHE A 202 23.49 2.94 19.46
N ALA A 203 23.47 2.99 20.79
CA ALA A 203 22.97 1.90 21.63
C ALA A 203 21.51 1.48 21.32
N GLU A 204 20.70 2.42 20.83
CA GLU A 204 19.29 2.25 20.45
C GLU A 204 19.08 1.42 19.17
N ARG A 205 20.12 1.27 18.33
CA ARG A 205 20.09 0.41 17.15
C ARG A 205 20.69 -0.94 17.48
N SER A 206 19.83 -1.94 17.66
CA SER A 206 20.21 -3.30 18.01
C SER A 206 19.82 -4.27 16.92
N VAL A 207 20.66 -5.27 16.71
CA VAL A 207 20.41 -6.34 15.75
C VAL A 207 20.31 -7.64 16.54
N LEU A 208 19.22 -8.38 16.37
CA LEU A 208 19.03 -9.72 16.90
C LEU A 208 19.90 -10.68 16.09
N HIS A 209 20.63 -11.57 16.77
CA HIS A 209 21.30 -12.72 16.18
C HIS A 209 20.74 -14.01 16.77
N CYS A 210 20.42 -14.97 15.91
CA CYS A 210 20.06 -16.33 16.30
C CYS A 210 21.21 -17.28 15.95
N SER A 211 21.82 -17.91 16.95
CA SER A 211 22.89 -18.89 16.71
C SER A 211 22.39 -20.23 16.18
N ILE A 212 21.06 -20.47 16.17
CA ILE A 212 20.46 -21.70 15.63
C ILE A 212 20.29 -21.59 14.12
N CYS A 213 19.54 -20.60 13.61
CA CYS A 213 19.31 -20.44 12.16
C CYS A 213 20.29 -19.49 11.47
N ASN A 214 21.26 -18.97 12.23
CA ASN A 214 22.26 -18.00 11.82
C ASN A 214 21.68 -16.77 11.09
N GLU A 215 20.52 -16.28 11.51
CA GLU A 215 19.93 -15.05 10.99
C GLU A 215 20.16 -13.84 11.88
N VAL A 216 20.04 -12.68 11.22
CA VAL A 216 20.45 -11.38 11.72
C VAL A 216 19.40 -10.36 11.30
N GLU A 217 18.65 -9.84 12.27
CA GLU A 217 17.47 -8.99 12.05
C GLU A 217 17.56 -7.66 12.82
N PRO A 218 17.24 -6.51 12.19
CA PRO A 218 17.22 -5.23 12.88
C PRO A 218 16.00 -5.16 13.82
N VAL A 219 16.20 -4.65 15.04
CA VAL A 219 15.15 -4.55 16.06
C VAL A 219 15.19 -3.21 16.79
N HIS A 220 14.02 -2.75 17.24
CA HIS A 220 13.93 -1.70 18.26
C HIS A 220 13.82 -2.34 19.64
N LEU A 221 14.68 -1.93 20.57
CA LEU A 221 14.60 -2.29 21.99
C LEU A 221 13.94 -1.20 22.86
N ASN A 222 13.68 -0.02 22.30
CA ASN A 222 13.08 1.10 23.01
C ASN A 222 11.54 1.09 22.88
N GLY A 223 10.84 1.23 24.01
CA GLY A 223 9.37 1.39 24.05
C GLY A 223 8.59 0.08 24.19
N LYS A 224 7.41 -0.02 23.54
CA LYS A 224 6.53 -1.21 23.57
C LYS A 224 7.06 -2.42 22.78
N TYR A 225 8.28 -2.29 22.25
CA TYR A 225 8.97 -3.27 21.42
C TYR A 225 10.08 -3.85 22.29
N THR A 226 9.71 -4.85 23.08
CA THR A 226 10.64 -5.54 23.98
C THR A 226 11.48 -6.52 23.18
N SER A 227 12.69 -6.79 23.69
CA SER A 227 13.52 -7.91 23.22
C SER A 227 12.74 -9.23 23.17
N GLU A 228 11.80 -9.44 24.09
CA GLU A 228 10.98 -10.64 24.12
C GLU A 228 10.02 -10.77 22.93
N LYS A 229 9.39 -9.67 22.47
CA LYS A 229 8.57 -9.71 21.24
C LYS A 229 9.41 -10.07 20.02
N ALA A 230 10.64 -9.54 19.92
CA ALA A 230 11.56 -9.90 18.84
C ALA A 230 11.94 -11.39 18.88
N ARG A 231 12.23 -11.95 20.07
CA ARG A 231 12.50 -13.39 20.24
C ARG A 231 11.31 -14.24 19.82
N VAL A 232 10.09 -13.91 20.28
CA VAL A 232 8.87 -14.67 19.95
C VAL A 232 8.61 -14.63 18.44
N ASN A 233 8.61 -13.45 17.82
CA ASN A 233 8.40 -13.32 16.37
C ASN A 233 9.43 -14.12 15.57
N HIS A 234 10.71 -14.05 15.94
CA HIS A 234 11.77 -14.79 15.27
C HIS A 234 11.60 -16.32 15.42
N ARG A 235 11.26 -16.80 16.63
CA ARG A 235 11.02 -18.23 16.90
C ARG A 235 9.81 -18.80 16.17
N GLU A 236 8.81 -17.97 15.93
CA GLU A 236 7.64 -18.34 15.11
C GLU A 236 7.92 -18.31 13.59
N SER A 237 9.10 -17.85 13.14
CA SER A 237 9.44 -17.84 11.71
C SER A 237 9.66 -19.27 11.17
N PRO A 238 9.16 -19.59 9.95
CA PRO A 238 9.37 -20.92 9.34
C PRO A 238 10.86 -21.29 9.19
N ARG A 239 11.72 -20.30 8.92
CA ARG A 239 13.16 -20.52 8.79
C ARG A 239 13.83 -20.92 10.10
N HIS A 240 13.55 -20.20 11.20
CA HIS A 240 14.05 -20.58 12.52
C HIS A 240 13.58 -21.98 12.88
N TYR A 241 12.29 -22.26 12.69
CA TYR A 241 11.71 -23.57 13.00
C TYR A 241 12.38 -24.72 12.23
N ARG A 242 12.61 -24.57 10.92
CA ARG A 242 13.30 -25.58 10.09
C ARG A 242 14.73 -25.81 10.59
N CYS A 243 15.50 -24.74 10.79
CA CYS A 243 16.87 -24.83 11.29
C CYS A 243 16.95 -25.45 12.69
N ALA A 244 16.08 -25.06 13.61
CA ALA A 244 16.00 -25.62 14.96
C ALA A 244 15.67 -27.12 14.94
N THR A 245 14.77 -27.55 14.07
CA THR A 245 14.43 -28.96 13.87
C THR A 245 15.64 -29.74 13.35
N LEU A 246 16.33 -29.22 12.32
CA LEU A 246 17.54 -29.83 11.77
C LEU A 246 18.67 -29.94 12.81
N THR A 247 18.97 -28.86 13.53
CA THR A 247 19.96 -28.88 14.61
C THR A 247 19.59 -29.86 15.72
N SER A 248 18.31 -29.94 16.11
CA SER A 248 17.83 -30.91 17.11
C SER A 248 18.11 -32.34 16.68
N ILE A 249 17.74 -32.71 15.44
CA ILE A 249 17.93 -34.07 14.91
C ILE A 249 19.42 -34.42 14.84
N MET A 250 20.27 -33.51 14.36
CA MET A 250 21.70 -33.78 14.25
C MET A 250 22.40 -33.91 15.61
N ASN A 251 21.87 -33.26 16.65
CA ASN A 251 22.37 -33.40 18.03
C ASN A 251 22.03 -34.77 18.66
N GLU A 252 21.04 -35.52 18.15
CA GLU A 252 20.71 -36.86 18.66
C GLU A 252 21.80 -37.91 18.40
N PHE A 253 22.72 -37.63 17.47
CA PHE A 253 23.76 -38.57 17.02
C PHE A 253 25.16 -38.33 17.60
N ASP A 254 25.31 -37.40 18.54
CA ASP A 254 26.56 -37.06 19.27
C ASP A 254 27.78 -36.74 18.35
N PRO A 255 27.83 -35.54 17.74
CA PRO A 255 28.89 -35.16 16.80
C PRO A 255 30.27 -35.07 17.46
N GLN A 256 31.22 -35.82 16.90
CA GLN A 256 32.63 -35.79 17.33
C GLN A 256 33.41 -34.73 16.54
N GLU A 257 34.33 -34.04 17.19
CA GLU A 257 35.28 -33.15 16.51
C GLU A 257 36.39 -34.00 15.85
N LEU A 258 36.48 -33.96 14.52
CA LEU A 258 37.60 -34.54 13.77
C LEU A 258 38.40 -33.41 13.10
N TYR A 259 39.65 -33.26 13.51
CA TYR A 259 40.52 -32.20 13.03
C TYR A 259 41.27 -32.59 11.74
N ASP A 260 40.62 -32.42 10.59
CA ASP A 260 41.33 -32.25 9.32
C ASP A 260 41.56 -30.75 9.07
N GLU A 261 42.81 -30.35 8.86
CA GLU A 261 43.20 -28.96 8.62
C GLU A 261 43.34 -28.68 7.12
N LEU A 262 42.48 -27.82 6.56
CA LEU A 262 42.72 -27.26 5.23
C LEU A 262 43.94 -26.33 5.27
N LYS A 263 45.05 -26.76 4.67
CA LYS A 263 46.32 -26.02 4.62
C LYS A 263 46.41 -25.16 3.37
N THR A 264 46.49 -23.85 3.59
CA THR A 264 46.67 -22.81 2.58
C THR A 264 48.07 -22.20 2.69
N THR A 265 48.61 -21.73 1.56
CA THR A 265 49.88 -20.98 1.50
C THR A 265 49.69 -19.46 1.58
N GLU A 266 48.45 -18.97 1.42
CA GLU A 266 48.11 -17.55 1.51
C GLU A 266 47.95 -17.11 2.98
N THR A 267 48.50 -15.94 3.30
CA THR A 267 48.34 -15.28 4.59
C THR A 267 47.01 -14.51 4.70
N GLN A 268 46.62 -14.14 5.91
CA GLN A 268 45.38 -13.37 6.16
C GLN A 268 45.33 -12.07 5.35
N SER A 269 46.45 -11.36 5.19
CA SER A 269 46.56 -10.13 4.40
C SER A 269 46.40 -10.32 2.88
N GLU A 270 46.44 -11.56 2.39
CA GLU A 270 46.36 -11.91 0.97
C GLU A 270 44.94 -12.38 0.56
N LEU A 271 44.01 -12.46 1.52
CA LEU A 271 42.60 -12.75 1.25
C LEU A 271 42.01 -11.73 0.25
N HIS A 272 41.37 -12.25 -0.79
CA HIS A 272 40.74 -11.42 -1.82
C HIS A 272 39.52 -12.10 -2.42
N TRP A 273 38.68 -11.32 -3.12
CA TRP A 273 37.57 -11.84 -3.92
C TRP A 273 38.01 -12.06 -5.36
N PHE A 274 37.60 -13.18 -5.94
CA PHE A 274 37.73 -13.48 -7.36
C PHE A 274 36.38 -13.92 -7.95
N GLU A 275 36.20 -13.72 -9.25
CA GLU A 275 35.00 -14.14 -9.98
C GLU A 275 35.30 -15.45 -10.73
N LYS A 276 34.54 -16.52 -10.42
CA LYS A 276 34.72 -17.85 -11.05
C LYS A 276 33.82 -18.02 -12.28
N GLU A 277 32.63 -17.43 -12.23
CA GLU A 277 31.65 -17.37 -13.31
C GLU A 277 30.98 -15.99 -13.32
N PRO A 278 30.29 -15.57 -14.39
CA PRO A 278 29.59 -14.29 -14.41
C PRO A 278 28.62 -14.11 -13.23
N ASN A 279 28.87 -13.08 -12.43
CA ASN A 279 28.20 -12.76 -11.17
C ASN A 279 28.30 -13.85 -10.08
N ALA A 280 29.31 -14.72 -10.13
CA ALA A 280 29.62 -15.71 -9.10
C ALA A 280 30.98 -15.39 -8.45
N TRP A 281 30.93 -14.78 -7.28
CA TRP A 281 32.09 -14.29 -6.54
C TRP A 281 32.45 -15.22 -5.39
N TYR A 282 33.75 -15.46 -5.24
CA TYR A 282 34.33 -16.38 -4.26
C TYR A 282 35.50 -15.72 -3.55
N VAL A 283 35.70 -16.00 -2.26
CA VAL A 283 36.89 -15.58 -1.51
C VAL A 283 38.02 -16.60 -1.71
N SER A 284 39.26 -16.14 -1.79
CA SER A 284 40.45 -16.96 -2.10
C SER A 284 40.67 -18.14 -1.15
N GLN A 285 40.13 -18.06 0.08
CA GLN A 285 40.14 -19.15 1.05
C GLN A 285 38.73 -19.39 1.60
N PRO A 286 38.29 -20.66 1.72
CA PRO A 286 37.01 -20.99 2.32
C PRO A 286 36.98 -20.59 3.80
N CYS A 287 35.81 -20.27 4.32
CA CYS A 287 35.64 -19.84 5.71
C CYS A 287 34.45 -20.53 6.38
N GLY A 288 34.54 -20.76 7.69
CA GLY A 288 33.49 -21.47 8.43
C GLY A 288 33.35 -22.95 8.05
N TYR A 289 34.42 -23.58 7.55
CA TYR A 289 34.46 -25.01 7.23
C TYR A 289 34.11 -25.88 8.45
N ARG A 290 34.52 -25.43 9.65
CA ARG A 290 34.12 -26.01 10.94
C ARG A 290 32.64 -25.92 11.28
N GLN A 291 31.83 -25.25 10.47
CA GLN A 291 30.37 -25.26 10.59
C GLN A 291 29.80 -26.21 9.55
N SER A 292 30.34 -27.43 9.50
CA SER A 292 29.91 -28.51 8.63
C SER A 292 29.85 -29.83 9.39
N ILE A 293 28.94 -30.70 8.96
CA ILE A 293 28.80 -32.07 9.42
C ILE A 293 28.99 -32.98 8.21
N GLN A 294 29.94 -33.91 8.31
CA GLN A 294 30.06 -35.00 7.34
C GLN A 294 29.40 -36.28 7.88
N ALA A 295 28.64 -36.95 7.01
CA ALA A 295 28.09 -38.29 7.23
C ALA A 295 28.33 -39.14 5.96
N GLY A 296 29.29 -40.05 6.04
CA GLY A 296 29.78 -40.80 4.88
C GLY A 296 30.36 -39.89 3.78
N LYS A 297 29.66 -39.79 2.64
CA LYS A 297 30.03 -38.91 1.51
C LYS A 297 29.27 -37.58 1.50
N GLU A 298 28.36 -37.37 2.44
CA GLU A 298 27.39 -36.28 2.40
C GLU A 298 27.80 -35.21 3.41
N THR A 299 27.83 -33.95 2.98
CA THR A 299 28.21 -32.81 3.83
C THR A 299 27.03 -31.87 4.00
N MET A 300 26.67 -31.59 5.25
CA MET A 300 25.68 -30.57 5.62
C MET A 300 26.42 -29.33 6.13
N CYS A 301 26.18 -28.17 5.52
CA CYS A 301 26.66 -26.90 6.06
C CYS A 301 25.70 -26.37 7.14
N LEU A 302 26.17 -26.15 8.37
CA LEU A 302 25.42 -25.58 9.50
C LEU A 302 25.23 -24.07 9.40
N VAL A 303 26.04 -23.35 8.61
CA VAL A 303 25.92 -21.90 8.38
C VAL A 303 24.77 -21.57 7.43
N CYS A 304 24.60 -22.37 6.38
CA CYS A 304 23.56 -22.18 5.34
C CYS A 304 22.37 -23.13 5.49
N PHE A 305 22.52 -24.25 6.22
CA PHE A 305 21.62 -25.41 6.20
C PHE A 305 21.46 -26.03 4.80
N ALA A 306 22.55 -26.05 4.03
CA ALA A 306 22.60 -26.60 2.69
C ALA A 306 23.18 -28.03 2.66
N LEU A 307 22.72 -28.85 1.71
CA LEU A 307 23.38 -30.09 1.33
C LEU A 307 24.46 -29.76 0.28
N VAL A 308 25.70 -30.14 0.57
CA VAL A 308 26.88 -29.80 -0.23
C VAL A 308 27.51 -31.08 -0.77
N ASP A 309 27.65 -31.18 -2.09
CA ASP A 309 28.33 -32.30 -2.75
C ASP A 309 29.82 -32.30 -2.40
N THR A 310 30.41 -33.49 -2.18
CA THR A 310 31.80 -33.63 -1.73
C THR A 310 32.80 -32.88 -2.63
N ASP A 311 32.55 -32.90 -3.94
CA ASP A 311 33.41 -32.28 -4.96
C ASP A 311 33.26 -30.76 -5.05
N LEU A 312 32.20 -30.18 -4.47
CA LEU A 312 31.87 -28.75 -4.49
C LEU A 312 32.08 -28.05 -3.14
N ILE A 313 32.48 -28.78 -2.10
CA ILE A 313 32.71 -28.27 -0.73
C ILE A 313 33.49 -26.94 -0.73
N LEU A 314 34.64 -26.87 -1.42
CA LEU A 314 35.48 -25.66 -1.40
C LEU A 314 34.79 -24.46 -2.08
N ASP A 315 34.02 -24.70 -3.15
CA ASP A 315 33.25 -23.64 -3.82
C ASP A 315 32.16 -23.11 -2.88
N HIS A 316 31.43 -23.99 -2.18
CA HIS A 316 30.43 -23.59 -1.19
C HIS A 316 31.01 -22.67 -0.12
N PHE A 317 32.06 -23.12 0.58
CA PHE A 317 32.65 -22.39 1.71
C PHE A 317 33.40 -21.11 1.30
N SER A 318 33.73 -20.95 0.01
CA SER A 318 34.26 -19.70 -0.55
C SER A 318 33.19 -18.78 -1.17
N SER A 319 31.97 -19.25 -1.42
CA SER A 319 30.95 -18.50 -2.17
C SER A 319 30.45 -17.23 -1.46
N GLU A 320 30.08 -16.19 -2.22
CA GLU A 320 29.57 -14.94 -1.65
C GLU A 320 28.35 -15.17 -0.73
N PHE A 321 27.43 -16.06 -1.12
CA PHE A 321 26.25 -16.35 -0.31
C PHE A 321 26.62 -16.96 1.05
N HIS A 322 27.47 -18.00 1.06
CA HIS A 322 27.93 -18.63 2.30
C HIS A 322 28.73 -17.66 3.15
N VAL A 323 29.69 -16.92 2.58
CA VAL A 323 30.48 -15.92 3.31
C VAL A 323 29.59 -14.90 4.01
N MET A 324 28.56 -14.39 3.31
CA MET A 324 27.59 -13.44 3.86
C MET A 324 26.68 -14.04 4.95
N LYS A 325 26.55 -15.37 5.03
CA LYS A 325 25.97 -16.08 6.18
C LYS A 325 27.01 -16.29 7.28
N TYR A 326 28.24 -16.66 6.95
CA TYR A 326 29.30 -16.93 7.93
C TYR A 326 29.64 -15.71 8.79
N ILE A 327 29.78 -14.53 8.17
CA ILE A 327 30.10 -13.30 8.92
C ILE A 327 29.00 -12.84 9.90
N ASN A 328 27.78 -13.41 9.87
CA ASN A 328 26.79 -13.20 10.92
C ASN A 328 27.26 -13.69 12.29
N LEU A 329 27.96 -14.84 12.32
CA LEU A 329 28.49 -15.47 13.52
C LEU A 329 29.65 -14.66 14.11
N ILE A 330 30.45 -14.04 13.25
CA ILE A 330 31.68 -13.35 13.65
C ILE A 330 31.45 -11.87 13.99
N SER A 331 30.65 -11.16 13.18
CA SER A 331 30.45 -9.71 13.32
C SER A 331 29.02 -9.31 12.94
N THR A 332 28.05 -9.75 13.73
CA THR A 332 26.60 -9.58 13.55
C THR A 332 26.18 -8.21 13.00
N TYR A 333 26.50 -7.13 13.71
CA TYR A 333 26.05 -5.77 13.34
C TYR A 333 26.72 -5.27 12.05
N SER A 334 27.99 -5.63 11.82
CA SER A 334 28.75 -5.29 10.62
C SER A 334 28.22 -6.06 9.41
N SER A 335 27.92 -7.35 9.58
CA SER A 335 27.26 -8.19 8.56
C SER A 335 25.91 -7.60 8.15
N TYR A 336 25.06 -7.24 9.12
CA TYR A 336 23.78 -6.58 8.84
C TYR A 336 23.96 -5.36 7.93
N ARG A 337 24.95 -4.50 8.24
CA ARG A 337 25.25 -3.32 7.41
C ARG A 337 25.77 -3.69 6.01
N ALA A 338 26.67 -4.66 5.91
CA ALA A 338 27.22 -5.14 4.64
C ALA A 338 26.12 -5.68 3.71
N ARG A 339 25.15 -6.45 4.25
CA ARG A 339 24.01 -7.02 3.50
C ARG A 339 23.12 -5.99 2.80
N GLN A 340 23.07 -4.75 3.27
CA GLN A 340 22.28 -3.69 2.67
C GLN A 340 23.00 -2.95 1.51
N LEU A 341 24.28 -3.28 1.26
CA LEU A 341 25.10 -2.64 0.24
C LEU A 341 25.01 -3.37 -1.12
N SER A 342 25.39 -2.67 -2.19
CA SER A 342 25.58 -3.25 -3.53
C SER A 342 26.65 -4.35 -3.51
N GLY A 343 26.63 -5.31 -4.43
CA GLY A 343 27.60 -6.42 -4.49
C GLY A 343 29.06 -6.02 -4.29
N PRO A 344 29.60 -5.04 -5.04
CA PRO A 344 30.99 -4.58 -4.86
C PRO A 344 31.27 -3.99 -3.47
N ASP A 345 30.39 -3.14 -2.95
CA ASP A 345 30.52 -2.54 -1.61
C ASP A 345 30.37 -3.59 -0.49
N ARG A 346 29.44 -4.53 -0.66
CA ARG A 346 29.16 -5.63 0.26
C ARG A 346 30.37 -6.56 0.36
N ARG A 347 30.92 -6.98 -0.78
CA ARG A 347 32.14 -7.81 -0.83
C ARG A 347 33.34 -7.09 -0.20
N HIS A 348 33.49 -5.79 -0.44
CA HIS A 348 34.55 -5.01 0.21
C HIS A 348 34.38 -4.96 1.75
N GLU A 349 33.18 -4.67 2.25
CA GLU A 349 32.92 -4.66 3.71
C GLU A 349 33.05 -6.07 4.33
N ALA A 350 32.57 -7.11 3.64
CA ALA A 350 32.73 -8.50 4.05
C ALA A 350 34.21 -8.90 4.13
N LEU A 351 35.04 -8.50 3.15
CA LEU A 351 36.48 -8.72 3.19
C LEU A 351 37.12 -8.01 4.38
N ASN A 352 36.76 -6.77 4.67
CA ASN A 352 37.26 -6.04 5.85
C ASN A 352 36.88 -6.76 7.17
N ILE A 353 35.67 -7.33 7.26
CA ILE A 353 35.24 -8.14 8.41
C ILE A 353 36.11 -9.39 8.54
N LEU A 354 36.27 -10.16 7.45
CA LEU A 354 37.11 -11.36 7.42
C LEU A 354 38.57 -11.05 7.79
N LEU A 355 39.16 -10.01 7.19
CA LEU A 355 40.51 -9.53 7.47
C LEU A 355 40.70 -9.11 8.93
N SER A 356 39.66 -8.65 9.62
CA SER A 356 39.73 -8.22 11.02
C SER A 356 39.52 -9.33 12.05
N ALA A 357 38.94 -10.47 11.64
CA ALA A 357 38.38 -11.43 12.59
C ALA A 357 38.67 -12.92 12.30
N LEU A 358 39.11 -13.29 11.09
CA LEU A 358 39.61 -14.64 10.83
C LEU A 358 40.92 -14.88 11.59
N THR A 359 41.06 -16.07 12.17
CA THR A 359 42.37 -16.70 12.36
C THR A 359 42.35 -17.97 11.52
N LEU A 360 43.16 -18.00 10.45
CA LEU A 360 43.04 -19.01 9.38
C LEU A 360 43.19 -20.46 9.88
N GLU A 361 43.86 -20.66 11.01
CA GLU A 361 44.12 -21.96 11.64
C GLU A 361 42.93 -22.52 12.43
N HIS A 362 41.96 -21.69 12.86
CA HIS A 362 40.87 -22.14 13.73
C HIS A 362 39.56 -22.45 13.00
N ASP A 363 39.33 -21.86 11.82
CA ASP A 363 38.07 -21.98 11.07
C ASP A 363 38.00 -23.15 10.07
N ASN A 364 39.14 -23.79 9.81
CA ASN A 364 39.31 -24.87 8.82
C ASN A 364 39.14 -26.28 9.38
N LYS A 365 38.81 -26.43 10.67
CA LYS A 365 38.55 -27.70 11.37
C LYS A 365 37.21 -28.30 10.93
N GLN A 366 36.85 -29.52 11.35
CA GLN A 366 35.60 -30.17 10.93
C GLN A 366 34.87 -30.87 12.10
N PHE A 367 33.54 -30.99 12.02
CA PHE A 367 32.79 -31.93 12.85
C PHE A 367 32.40 -33.14 11.99
N ALA A 368 32.64 -34.33 12.52
CA ALA A 368 32.28 -35.57 11.87
C ALA A 368 31.40 -36.40 12.80
N LEU A 369 30.27 -36.84 12.26
CA LEU A 369 29.44 -37.81 12.93
C LEU A 369 29.87 -39.21 12.51
N ASN A 370 29.78 -40.18 13.42
CA ASN A 370 29.97 -41.60 13.11
C ASN A 370 28.74 -42.18 12.37
N LEU A 371 28.18 -41.42 11.42
CA LEU A 371 27.02 -41.78 10.61
C LEU A 371 27.46 -42.12 9.18
N SER A 372 26.86 -43.17 8.63
CA SER A 372 27.12 -43.66 7.27
C SER A 372 26.53 -42.75 6.18
N ARG A 373 25.52 -41.95 6.52
CA ARG A 373 24.74 -41.04 5.66
C ARG A 373 23.92 -40.09 6.54
N LEU A 374 23.38 -39.01 5.98
CA LEU A 374 22.34 -38.23 6.65
C LEU A 374 20.98 -38.98 6.64
N PRO A 375 20.08 -38.74 7.62
CA PRO A 375 18.69 -39.20 7.55
C PRO A 375 17.95 -38.60 6.35
N ILE A 376 17.06 -39.36 5.71
CA ILE A 376 16.27 -38.94 4.53
C ILE A 376 15.44 -37.68 4.84
N ASN A 377 14.89 -37.62 6.05
CA ASN A 377 14.11 -36.47 6.51
C ASN A 377 14.95 -35.19 6.65
N VAL A 378 16.22 -35.31 7.06
CA VAL A 378 17.16 -34.18 7.12
C VAL A 378 17.46 -33.69 5.71
N LYS A 379 17.85 -34.58 4.79
CA LYS A 379 18.21 -34.22 3.39
C LYS A 379 17.13 -33.43 2.67
N ARG A 380 15.87 -33.83 2.83
CA ARG A 380 14.70 -33.20 2.21
C ARG A 380 14.43 -31.78 2.71
N GLU A 381 14.87 -31.45 3.91
CA GLU A 381 14.66 -30.13 4.55
C GLU A 381 15.89 -29.20 4.43
N LEU A 382 17.04 -29.72 3.99
CA LEU A 382 18.20 -28.91 3.63
C LEU A 382 17.88 -28.03 2.41
N SER A 383 18.45 -26.82 2.37
CA SER A 383 18.39 -25.98 1.17
C SER A 383 19.34 -26.50 0.09
N GLU A 384 19.02 -26.13 -1.16
CA GLU A 384 19.93 -26.21 -2.29
C GLU A 384 21.23 -25.43 -2.01
N ASP A 385 22.29 -25.82 -2.72
CA ASP A 385 23.58 -25.14 -2.63
C ASP A 385 23.58 -23.84 -3.47
N ILE A 386 23.40 -22.72 -2.78
CA ILE A 386 23.33 -21.38 -3.37
C ILE A 386 24.67 -20.70 -3.20
N HIS A 387 25.38 -20.43 -4.30
CA HIS A 387 26.65 -19.69 -4.27
C HIS A 387 26.48 -18.17 -4.46
N LYS A 388 25.45 -17.73 -5.19
CA LYS A 388 25.24 -16.33 -5.58
C LYS A 388 24.41 -15.57 -4.53
N TYR A 389 24.89 -14.39 -4.12
CA TYR A 389 24.11 -13.46 -3.31
C TYR A 389 23.51 -12.39 -4.24
N GLU A 390 22.20 -12.45 -4.45
CA GLU A 390 21.52 -11.51 -5.34
C GLU A 390 21.40 -10.10 -4.73
N ASP A 391 21.66 -9.08 -5.54
CA ASP A 391 21.36 -7.69 -5.19
C ASP A 391 19.85 -7.45 -5.33
N ALA A 392 19.24 -6.76 -4.36
CA ALA A 392 17.85 -6.35 -4.46
C ALA A 392 17.64 -5.47 -5.71
N ALA A 393 16.56 -5.73 -6.46
CA ALA A 393 16.20 -4.95 -7.64
C ALA A 393 16.12 -3.44 -7.31
N VAL A 394 16.42 -2.61 -8.30
CA VAL A 394 16.56 -1.16 -8.11
C VAL A 394 15.67 -0.40 -9.09
N ASP A 395 14.50 0.01 -8.64
CA ASP A 395 13.63 0.89 -9.40
C ASP A 395 14.12 2.35 -9.33
N ILE A 396 14.58 2.89 -10.46
CA ILE A 396 15.08 4.26 -10.58
C ILE A 396 14.10 5.09 -11.44
N ILE A 397 13.63 6.21 -10.90
CA ILE A 397 12.93 7.24 -11.69
C ILE A 397 13.90 8.38 -11.95
N GLU A 398 14.46 8.38 -13.17
CA GLU A 398 15.36 9.42 -13.67
C GLU A 398 14.65 10.60 -14.33
N ASP A 399 13.32 10.60 -14.37
CA ASP A 399 12.54 11.67 -14.98
C ASP A 399 12.76 13.01 -14.23
N PHE A 400 12.51 14.13 -14.90
CA PHE A 400 12.70 15.52 -14.41
C PHE A 400 14.14 16.07 -14.32
N LYS A 401 15.18 15.33 -14.77
CA LYS A 401 16.59 15.80 -14.81
C LYS A 401 16.74 17.27 -15.27
N ASP A 402 16.12 17.64 -16.40
CA ASP A 402 16.21 18.97 -17.01
C ASP A 402 15.42 20.09 -16.29
N SER A 403 14.54 19.73 -15.34
CA SER A 403 13.59 20.67 -14.72
C SER A 403 13.80 20.89 -13.23
N THR A 404 14.26 19.88 -12.49
CA THR A 404 14.49 19.96 -11.04
C THR A 404 15.94 19.75 -10.63
N GLY A 405 16.77 19.17 -11.49
CA GLY A 405 18.12 18.72 -11.12
C GLY A 405 18.10 17.73 -9.95
N LYS A 406 17.13 16.81 -9.91
CA LYS A 406 16.97 15.76 -8.88
C LYS A 406 16.87 14.39 -9.54
N VAL A 407 17.23 13.34 -8.80
CA VAL A 407 17.06 11.94 -9.18
C VAL A 407 16.36 11.21 -8.04
N PHE A 408 15.49 10.25 -8.34
CA PHE A 408 14.75 9.49 -7.35
C PHE A 408 15.00 7.98 -7.50
N ARG A 409 15.33 7.31 -6.40
CA ARG A 409 15.56 5.85 -6.36
C ARG A 409 14.65 5.24 -5.30
N PHE A 410 13.91 4.20 -5.66
CA PHE A 410 13.03 3.50 -4.72
C PHE A 410 13.85 2.68 -3.73
N CYS A 411 13.37 2.63 -2.48
CA CYS A 411 13.94 1.81 -1.42
C CYS A 411 12.88 0.81 -0.95
N HIS A 412 13.07 -0.49 -1.23
CA HIS A 412 12.14 -1.56 -0.80
C HIS A 412 12.12 -1.78 0.73
N THR A 413 13.12 -1.27 1.46
CA THR A 413 13.14 -1.29 2.94
C THR A 413 12.27 -0.17 3.51
N CYS A 414 12.40 1.05 2.99
CA CYS A 414 11.61 2.22 3.41
C CYS A 414 10.25 2.33 2.70
N SER A 415 9.99 1.51 1.69
CA SER A 415 8.82 1.55 0.79
C SER A 415 8.55 2.94 0.19
N THR A 416 9.60 3.69 -0.16
CA THR A 416 9.50 5.09 -0.59
C THR A 416 10.63 5.51 -1.53
N TYR A 417 10.43 6.62 -2.26
CA TYR A 417 11.44 7.19 -3.16
C TYR A 417 12.39 8.13 -2.43
N ILE A 418 13.68 7.79 -2.43
CA ILE A 418 14.74 8.61 -1.86
C ILE A 418 15.19 9.61 -2.91
N LYS A 419 15.24 10.88 -2.51
CA LYS A 419 15.55 12.04 -3.36
C LYS A 419 17.03 12.40 -3.26
N PHE A 420 17.68 12.52 -4.41
CA PHE A 420 19.07 12.95 -4.54
C PHE A 420 19.20 14.21 -5.40
N ASP A 421 20.18 15.03 -5.09
CA ASP A 421 20.51 16.24 -5.84
C ASP A 421 21.48 15.88 -6.98
N LEU A 422 21.11 16.15 -8.24
CA LEU A 422 21.89 15.71 -9.41
C LEU A 422 23.33 16.25 -9.42
N SER A 423 23.56 17.42 -8.83
CA SER A 423 24.91 18.00 -8.62
C SER A 423 25.77 17.22 -7.61
N GLN A 424 25.15 16.40 -6.76
CA GLN A 424 25.80 15.52 -5.78
C GLN A 424 25.87 14.06 -6.24
N VAL A 425 25.12 13.67 -7.28
CA VAL A 425 25.05 12.30 -7.83
C VAL A 425 25.29 12.27 -9.34
N SER A 426 26.24 13.09 -9.80
CA SER A 426 26.51 13.30 -11.24
C SER A 426 27.21 12.11 -11.92
N SER A 427 27.79 11.19 -11.14
CA SER A 427 28.35 9.92 -11.60
C SER A 427 27.75 8.72 -10.84
N PRO A 428 27.85 7.49 -11.39
CA PRO A 428 27.43 6.27 -10.68
C PRO A 428 28.08 6.11 -9.31
N ASP A 429 29.37 6.44 -9.16
CA ASP A 429 30.07 6.35 -7.87
C ASP A 429 29.52 7.33 -6.83
N GLN A 430 29.21 8.56 -7.26
CA GLN A 430 28.59 9.56 -6.40
C GLN A 430 27.16 9.18 -5.98
N MET A 431 26.39 8.56 -6.89
CA MET A 431 25.09 7.97 -6.60
C MET A 431 25.22 6.83 -5.59
N ASN A 432 26.17 5.90 -5.79
CA ASN A 432 26.40 4.78 -4.88
C ASN A 432 26.84 5.25 -3.50
N TYR A 433 27.72 6.25 -3.41
CA TYR A 433 28.10 6.88 -2.13
C TYR A 433 26.89 7.50 -1.42
N SER A 434 26.05 8.25 -2.14
CA SER A 434 24.84 8.87 -1.56
C SER A 434 23.80 7.82 -1.14
N TRP A 435 23.66 6.73 -1.91
CA TRP A 435 22.82 5.58 -1.56
C TRP A 435 23.34 4.86 -0.32
N LYS A 436 24.66 4.66 -0.20
CA LYS A 436 25.33 4.09 0.98
C LYS A 436 25.07 4.93 2.23
N ILE A 437 25.02 6.26 2.13
CA ILE A 437 24.59 7.14 3.23
C ILE A 437 23.13 6.88 3.64
N HIS A 438 22.20 6.83 2.67
CA HIS A 438 20.79 6.53 2.95
C HIS A 438 20.62 5.18 3.66
N VAL A 439 21.24 4.13 3.13
CA VAL A 439 21.16 2.76 3.67
C VAL A 439 21.69 2.68 5.12
N ASN A 440 22.67 3.51 5.49
CA ASN A 440 23.23 3.57 6.85
C ASN A 440 22.51 4.58 7.78
N SER A 441 21.46 5.25 7.30
CA SER A 441 20.71 6.26 8.08
C SER A 441 19.91 5.67 9.24
N VAL A 442 19.41 6.53 10.14
CA VAL A 442 18.49 6.13 11.21
C VAL A 442 17.19 5.61 10.59
N ASP A 443 16.54 6.43 9.76
CA ASP A 443 15.22 6.17 9.18
C ASP A 443 15.17 4.85 8.38
N HIS A 444 16.26 4.48 7.69
CA HIS A 444 16.36 3.20 6.99
C HIS A 444 16.41 2.01 7.95
N PHE A 445 17.18 2.13 9.05
CA PHE A 445 17.24 1.11 10.09
C PHE A 445 15.89 0.94 10.79
N ASP A 446 15.23 2.04 11.14
CA ASP A 446 13.95 2.06 11.84
C ASP A 446 12.82 1.45 10.98
N ALA A 447 12.81 1.77 9.68
CA ALA A 447 11.91 1.12 8.73
C ALA A 447 12.15 -0.40 8.63
N ALA A 448 13.42 -0.83 8.57
CA ALA A 448 13.78 -2.25 8.54
C ALA A 448 13.34 -2.99 9.82
N ALA A 449 13.54 -2.36 10.99
CA ALA A 449 13.16 -2.92 12.28
C ALA A 449 11.63 -2.99 12.48
N MET A 450 10.88 -1.98 12.00
CA MET A 450 9.42 -2.07 11.93
C MET A 450 8.95 -3.14 10.93
N LYS A 451 9.65 -3.34 9.82
CA LYS A 451 9.33 -4.37 8.82
C LYS A 451 9.53 -5.80 9.35
N SER A 452 10.62 -6.09 10.06
CA SER A 452 10.81 -7.38 10.77
C SER A 452 9.67 -7.61 11.78
N ARG A 453 9.29 -6.59 12.57
CA ARG A 453 8.19 -6.70 13.52
C ARG A 453 6.81 -6.93 12.88
N ILE A 454 6.54 -6.33 11.72
CA ILE A 454 5.23 -6.38 11.02
C ILE A 454 5.28 -7.38 9.84
N CYS A 455 5.94 -8.52 10.07
CA CYS A 455 6.00 -9.64 9.15
C CYS A 455 4.96 -10.69 9.57
N PHE A 456 3.79 -10.69 8.91
CA PHE A 456 2.75 -11.69 9.14
C PHE A 456 2.86 -12.84 8.17
N ASP A 457 2.77 -14.07 8.68
CA ASP A 457 2.55 -15.27 7.86
C ASP A 457 1.13 -15.22 7.25
N PRO A 458 1.00 -15.20 5.91
CA PRO A 458 -0.31 -15.16 5.25
C PRO A 458 -1.23 -16.34 5.60
N GLY A 459 -0.66 -17.46 6.06
CA GLY A 459 -1.40 -18.65 6.48
C GLY A 459 -2.42 -18.39 7.61
N TYR A 460 -2.21 -17.36 8.44
CA TYR A 460 -3.10 -17.01 9.55
C TYR A 460 -3.99 -15.78 9.30
N PHE A 461 -4.06 -15.26 8.07
CA PHE A 461 -5.14 -14.33 7.71
C PHE A 461 -6.46 -15.07 7.64
N VAL A 462 -7.50 -14.50 8.23
CA VAL A 462 -8.82 -15.13 8.33
C VAL A 462 -9.91 -14.31 7.64
N PRO A 463 -10.97 -14.95 7.11
CA PRO A 463 -12.09 -14.30 6.44
C PRO A 463 -13.03 -13.54 7.39
N TYR A 464 -12.54 -12.85 8.42
CA TYR A 464 -13.39 -12.11 9.37
C TYR A 464 -13.48 -10.63 9.03
N SER A 465 -14.67 -10.05 9.28
CA SER A 465 -14.86 -8.61 9.26
C SER A 465 -13.96 -7.94 10.31
N PRO A 466 -13.32 -6.80 9.99
CA PRO A 466 -12.58 -6.04 10.98
C PRO A 466 -13.53 -5.53 12.07
N THR A 467 -13.00 -5.38 13.27
CA THR A 467 -13.75 -4.84 14.43
C THR A 467 -13.72 -3.32 14.45
N ILE A 468 -12.79 -2.70 13.71
CA ILE A 468 -12.72 -1.26 13.54
C ILE A 468 -13.70 -0.83 12.44
N HIS A 469 -14.68 -0.01 12.83
CA HIS A 469 -15.57 0.65 11.89
C HIS A 469 -14.95 1.96 11.40
N ASN A 470 -14.94 2.13 10.08
CA ASN A 470 -14.51 3.37 9.45
C ASN A 470 -15.62 4.42 9.48
N ILE A 471 -15.24 5.69 9.36
CA ILE A 471 -16.15 6.84 9.38
C ILE A 471 -16.77 7.03 7.98
N ASP A 472 -18.00 7.54 7.91
CA ASP A 472 -18.62 7.92 6.64
C ASP A 472 -17.73 8.85 5.78
N THR A 473 -17.98 8.82 4.47
CA THR A 473 -17.17 9.52 3.45
C THR A 473 -17.90 10.73 2.88
N GLU A 474 -17.19 11.84 2.71
CA GLU A 474 -17.75 13.06 2.11
C GLU A 474 -17.72 12.96 0.58
N THR A 475 -18.85 13.20 -0.09
CA THR A 475 -18.94 13.14 -1.56
C THR A 475 -17.97 14.09 -2.27
N LYS A 476 -17.73 15.26 -1.68
CA LYS A 476 -16.74 16.26 -2.14
C LYS A 476 -15.57 16.30 -1.17
N GLY A 477 -14.68 15.32 -1.27
CA GLY A 477 -13.50 15.22 -0.43
C GLY A 477 -12.62 16.46 -0.50
N VAL A 478 -12.11 16.89 0.65
CA VAL A 478 -11.21 18.03 0.84
C VAL A 478 -10.11 17.67 1.82
N TRP A 479 -8.98 18.37 1.77
CA TRP A 479 -7.94 18.29 2.79
C TRP A 479 -8.33 19.12 4.02
N LYS A 480 -8.17 18.55 5.22
CA LYS A 480 -8.39 19.17 6.53
C LYS A 480 -7.20 18.84 7.43
N ILE A 481 -6.81 19.75 8.32
CA ILE A 481 -5.80 19.47 9.36
C ILE A 481 -6.52 18.95 10.60
N ASN A 482 -6.07 17.81 11.13
CA ASN A 482 -6.60 17.20 12.35
C ASN A 482 -5.44 16.76 13.24
N LYS A 483 -5.25 17.42 14.39
CA LYS A 483 -4.08 17.22 15.28
C LYS A 483 -2.76 17.21 14.50
N ASP A 484 -2.54 18.27 13.75
CA ASP A 484 -1.35 18.53 12.93
C ASP A 484 -1.12 17.56 11.73
N VAL A 485 -1.98 16.55 11.55
CA VAL A 485 -1.97 15.66 10.38
C VAL A 485 -2.91 16.19 9.29
N LEU A 486 -2.40 16.33 8.06
CA LEU A 486 -3.20 16.65 6.88
C LEU A 486 -3.94 15.38 6.39
N ILE A 487 -5.26 15.37 6.52
CA ILE A 487 -6.15 14.25 6.16
C ILE A 487 -7.17 14.65 5.09
N GLN A 488 -7.56 13.72 4.23
CA GLN A 488 -8.65 13.91 3.26
C GLN A 488 -9.97 13.29 3.76
N THR A 489 -11.11 13.77 3.24
CA THR A 489 -12.45 13.31 3.67
C THR A 489 -13.18 12.43 2.64
N GLN A 490 -12.54 12.09 1.52
CA GLN A 490 -13.15 11.43 0.37
C GLN A 490 -13.44 9.94 0.55
N CYS A 491 -12.50 9.20 1.13
CA CYS A 491 -12.51 7.73 1.19
C CYS A 491 -11.38 7.20 2.07
N ASP A 492 -11.46 5.93 2.47
CA ASP A 492 -10.35 5.19 3.06
C ASP A 492 -9.50 4.56 1.95
N VAL A 493 -8.19 4.44 2.18
CA VAL A 493 -7.21 4.00 1.18
C VAL A 493 -6.24 3.02 1.82
N GLY A 494 -5.87 1.94 1.12
CA GLY A 494 -4.86 1.00 1.59
C GLY A 494 -5.27 0.17 2.79
N LEU A 495 -6.57 -0.12 2.95
CA LEU A 495 -7.08 -1.01 4.00
C LEU A 495 -6.56 -2.44 3.84
N GLU A 496 -6.30 -2.86 2.61
CA GLU A 496 -5.66 -4.12 2.25
C GLU A 496 -4.23 -4.26 2.80
N PHE A 497 -3.55 -3.13 3.08
CA PHE A 497 -2.24 -3.08 3.75
C PHE A 497 -2.34 -2.84 5.26
N MET A 498 -3.56 -2.69 5.79
CA MET A 498 -3.81 -2.59 7.23
C MET A 498 -4.10 -3.98 7.77
N VAL A 499 -3.45 -4.39 8.86
CA VAL A 499 -3.71 -5.68 9.51
C VAL A 499 -4.14 -5.45 10.95
N GLU A 500 -5.31 -5.99 11.30
CA GLU A 500 -5.75 -6.12 12.69
C GLU A 500 -5.11 -7.38 13.29
N ASP A 501 -4.21 -7.22 14.27
CA ASP A 501 -3.60 -8.32 15.01
C ASP A 501 -4.41 -8.61 16.28
N GLU A 502 -5.07 -9.77 16.30
CA GLU A 502 -5.93 -10.17 17.42
C GLU A 502 -5.13 -10.47 18.70
N LYS A 503 -3.92 -11.03 18.59
CA LYS A 503 -3.08 -11.43 19.75
C LYS A 503 -2.37 -10.22 20.35
N ALA A 504 -1.85 -9.32 19.51
CA ALA A 504 -1.23 -8.08 19.98
C ALA A 504 -2.25 -7.02 20.42
N ASN A 505 -3.51 -7.12 19.96
CA ASN A 505 -4.56 -6.10 20.13
C ASN A 505 -4.13 -4.73 19.54
N GLU A 506 -3.45 -4.79 18.40
CA GLU A 506 -2.85 -3.67 17.68
C GLU A 506 -3.35 -3.67 16.22
N VAL A 507 -3.24 -2.53 15.54
CA VAL A 507 -3.49 -2.41 14.10
C VAL A 507 -2.22 -1.91 13.45
N THR A 508 -1.77 -2.59 12.41
CA THR A 508 -0.51 -2.31 11.74
C THR A 508 -0.76 -1.88 10.30
N CYS A 509 0.19 -1.15 9.71
CA CYS A 509 0.19 -0.75 8.31
C CYS A 509 1.47 -1.25 7.65
N GLN A 510 1.36 -2.21 6.74
CA GLN A 510 2.48 -2.74 5.96
C GLN A 510 2.91 -1.80 4.81
N CYS A 511 2.06 -0.84 4.43
CA CYS A 511 2.40 0.20 3.46
C CYS A 511 3.32 1.28 4.05
N CYS A 512 3.20 1.59 5.35
CA CYS A 512 3.94 2.66 6.03
C CYS A 512 4.82 2.19 7.20
N TRP A 513 4.91 0.87 7.44
CA TRP A 513 5.63 0.23 8.54
C TRP A 513 5.32 0.86 9.92
N LYS A 514 4.03 1.09 10.19
CA LYS A 514 3.53 1.75 11.41
C LYS A 514 2.56 0.88 12.18
N VAL A 515 2.50 1.08 13.50
CA VAL A 515 1.54 0.39 14.37
C VAL A 515 0.79 1.39 15.24
N PHE A 516 -0.50 1.10 15.40
CA PHE A 516 -1.51 1.89 16.08
C PHE A 516 -2.16 1.02 17.16
N SER A 517 -2.63 1.65 18.24
CA SER A 517 -3.60 0.99 19.09
C SER A 517 -4.90 0.76 18.32
N LYS A 518 -5.71 -0.22 18.78
CA LYS A 518 -7.03 -0.57 18.24
C LYS A 518 -8.11 0.50 18.49
N ASN A 519 -7.79 1.76 18.18
CA ASN A 519 -8.66 2.92 18.31
C ASN A 519 -9.00 3.43 16.90
N PRO A 520 -10.29 3.50 16.52
CA PRO A 520 -10.70 3.92 15.19
C PRO A 520 -10.18 5.31 14.82
N VAL A 521 -9.98 6.22 15.77
CA VAL A 521 -9.53 7.59 15.48
C VAL A 521 -8.14 7.60 14.84
N PHE A 522 -7.18 6.88 15.41
CA PHE A 522 -5.80 6.87 14.89
C PHE A 522 -5.71 6.14 13.53
N VAL A 523 -6.44 5.04 13.40
CA VAL A 523 -6.52 4.27 12.15
C VAL A 523 -7.14 5.11 11.03
N ASN A 524 -8.32 5.72 11.25
CA ASN A 524 -8.97 6.59 10.28
C ASN A 524 -8.13 7.84 9.95
N GLN A 525 -7.41 8.42 10.92
CA GLN A 525 -6.47 9.52 10.66
C GLN A 525 -5.31 9.07 9.76
N HIS A 526 -4.78 7.85 9.96
CA HIS A 526 -3.67 7.34 9.17
C HIS A 526 -4.07 7.04 7.73
N ILE A 527 -5.10 6.21 7.50
CA ILE A 527 -5.52 5.78 6.16
C ILE A 527 -6.04 6.94 5.28
N ARG A 528 -6.40 8.07 5.91
CA ARG A 528 -6.79 9.31 5.24
C ARG A 528 -5.66 10.35 5.14
N SER A 529 -4.47 10.07 5.68
CA SER A 529 -3.36 11.04 5.70
C SER A 529 -2.68 11.21 4.34
N TYR A 530 -2.18 12.43 4.08
CA TYR A 530 -1.42 12.77 2.87
C TYR A 530 -0.20 11.86 2.65
N GLU A 531 0.54 11.55 3.73
CA GLU A 531 1.71 10.68 3.66
C GLU A 531 1.35 9.22 3.39
N HIS A 532 0.28 8.67 4.00
CA HIS A 532 -0.19 7.32 3.67
C HIS A 532 -0.58 7.20 2.20
N LEU A 533 -1.33 8.18 1.69
CA LEU A 533 -1.74 8.20 0.28
C LEU A 533 -0.55 8.23 -0.68
N LYS A 534 0.53 8.95 -0.35
CA LYS A 534 1.77 8.92 -1.14
C LYS A 534 2.40 7.53 -1.16
N HIS A 535 2.59 6.88 -0.01
CA HIS A 535 3.15 5.53 0.06
C HIS A 535 2.26 4.51 -0.67
N TYR A 536 0.94 4.61 -0.53
CA TYR A 536 -0.01 3.77 -1.25
C TYR A 536 0.14 3.93 -2.78
N ILE A 537 0.23 5.16 -3.29
CA ILE A 537 0.45 5.43 -4.71
C ILE A 537 1.83 4.95 -5.17
N TYR A 538 2.86 5.04 -4.31
CA TYR A 538 4.20 4.52 -4.63
C TYR A 538 4.21 3.00 -4.84
N ILE A 539 3.32 2.26 -4.17
CA ILE A 539 3.19 0.80 -4.31
C ILE A 539 2.20 0.43 -5.42
N CYS A 540 1.06 1.13 -5.53
CA CYS A 540 -0.10 0.68 -6.31
C CYS A 540 -0.34 1.42 -7.63
N ALA A 541 0.33 2.55 -7.88
CA ALA A 541 0.06 3.37 -9.06
C ALA A 541 1.35 4.04 -9.62
N PRO A 542 2.33 3.23 -10.11
CA PRO A 542 3.64 3.71 -10.54
C PRO A 542 3.61 4.86 -11.55
N ASP A 543 2.67 4.85 -12.49
CA ASP A 543 2.52 5.92 -13.50
C ASP A 543 2.18 7.29 -12.89
N SER A 544 1.46 7.30 -11.77
CA SER A 544 1.06 8.54 -11.06
C SER A 544 2.18 9.12 -10.19
N ILE A 545 3.21 8.34 -9.87
CA ILE A 545 4.33 8.74 -8.99
C ILE A 545 5.08 9.94 -9.57
N ARG A 546 5.30 9.96 -10.89
CA ARG A 546 6.04 11.03 -11.57
C ARG A 546 5.44 12.42 -11.26
N ILE A 547 4.11 12.54 -11.24
CA ILE A 547 3.42 13.80 -10.92
C ILE A 547 3.69 14.24 -9.47
N LEU A 548 3.76 13.30 -8.53
CA LEU A 548 4.03 13.56 -7.11
C LEU A 548 5.50 13.92 -6.84
N LEU A 549 6.44 13.34 -7.58
CA LEU A 549 7.88 13.62 -7.46
C LEU A 549 8.33 14.86 -8.27
N GLY A 550 7.56 15.24 -9.30
CA GLY A 550 7.87 16.35 -10.21
C GLY A 550 7.88 17.76 -9.57
N PRO A 551 8.22 18.80 -10.36
CA PRO A 551 8.44 20.18 -9.90
C PRO A 551 7.20 20.91 -9.37
N GLU A 552 6.02 20.29 -9.43
CA GLU A 552 4.77 20.97 -9.09
C GLU A 552 4.65 21.32 -7.60
N THR A 553 3.94 22.42 -7.32
CA THR A 553 3.69 22.88 -5.96
C THR A 553 2.82 21.90 -5.18
N ASP A 554 3.03 21.80 -3.87
CA ASP A 554 2.25 20.86 -3.02
C ASP A 554 0.74 21.10 -3.10
N SER A 555 0.27 22.35 -3.31
CA SER A 555 -1.15 22.64 -3.56
C SER A 555 -1.68 21.92 -4.80
N LYS A 556 -0.94 21.95 -5.91
CA LYS A 556 -1.33 21.24 -7.14
C LYS A 556 -1.26 19.72 -6.97
N LYS A 557 -0.29 19.21 -6.20
CA LYS A 557 -0.19 17.78 -5.87
C LYS A 557 -1.37 17.34 -5.00
N GLN A 558 -1.77 18.16 -4.02
CA GLN A 558 -2.96 17.94 -3.20
C GLN A 558 -4.26 17.98 -4.03
N GLU A 559 -4.39 18.89 -4.99
CA GLU A 559 -5.51 18.96 -5.94
C GLU A 559 -5.56 17.71 -6.84
N PHE A 560 -4.41 17.31 -7.41
CA PHE A 560 -4.27 16.08 -8.21
C PHE A 560 -4.66 14.84 -7.41
N LEU A 561 -4.21 14.71 -6.17
CA LEU A 561 -4.52 13.57 -5.30
C LEU A 561 -6.01 13.48 -4.95
N ILE A 562 -6.68 14.60 -4.67
CA ILE A 562 -8.15 14.60 -4.43
C ILE A 562 -8.90 14.19 -5.69
N ASP A 563 -8.47 14.66 -6.87
CA ASP A 563 -9.07 14.24 -8.13
C ASP A 563 -8.86 12.75 -8.42
N TRP A 564 -7.64 12.28 -8.19
CA TRP A 564 -7.27 10.87 -8.32
C TRP A 564 -8.12 10.00 -7.39
N LEU A 565 -8.28 10.38 -6.12
CA LEU A 565 -9.18 9.69 -5.18
C LEU A 565 -10.62 9.69 -5.66
N ARG A 566 -11.15 10.81 -6.17
CA ARG A 566 -12.53 10.88 -6.67
C ARG A 566 -12.77 9.94 -7.85
N ARG A 567 -11.79 9.78 -8.73
CA ARG A 567 -11.87 8.87 -9.89
C ARG A 567 -11.82 7.40 -9.44
N HIS A 568 -11.00 7.07 -8.45
CA HIS A 568 -10.74 5.69 -8.01
C HIS A 568 -11.54 5.24 -6.77
N SER A 569 -12.35 6.09 -6.14
CA SER A 569 -13.04 5.78 -4.88
C SER A 569 -13.97 4.56 -4.90
N GLY A 570 -14.41 4.14 -6.09
CA GLY A 570 -15.22 2.93 -6.28
C GLY A 570 -14.40 1.63 -6.34
N MET A 571 -13.08 1.73 -6.46
CA MET A 571 -12.15 0.61 -6.70
C MET A 571 -11.38 0.15 -5.45
N PHE A 572 -11.26 1.00 -4.41
CA PHE A 572 -10.47 0.66 -3.22
C PHE A 572 -11.10 -0.49 -2.43
N GLN A 573 -10.25 -1.39 -1.92
CA GLN A 573 -10.70 -2.46 -1.03
C GLN A 573 -11.23 -1.84 0.28
N LYS A 574 -12.37 -2.35 0.75
CA LYS A 574 -13.06 -1.86 1.95
C LYS A 574 -12.78 -2.71 3.19
N ARG A 575 -11.81 -3.61 3.11
CA ARG A 575 -11.52 -4.63 4.10
C ARG A 575 -10.10 -4.48 4.64
N MET A 576 -9.99 -4.56 5.95
CA MET A 576 -8.75 -4.74 6.69
C MET A 576 -8.64 -6.23 7.04
N PRO A 577 -7.61 -6.96 6.57
CA PRO A 577 -7.33 -8.32 7.02
C PRO A 577 -7.23 -8.45 8.55
N LEU A 578 -7.80 -9.54 9.09
CA LEU A 578 -7.61 -9.96 10.47
C LEU A 578 -6.57 -11.09 10.50
N TYR A 579 -5.54 -10.93 11.33
CA TYR A 579 -4.54 -11.97 11.62
C TYR A 579 -4.92 -12.68 12.93
N SER A 580 -5.20 -13.99 12.86
CA SER A 580 -5.60 -14.80 14.02
C SER A 580 -5.32 -16.29 13.83
N LYS A 581 -4.44 -16.81 14.70
CA LYS A 581 -4.09 -18.24 14.75
C LYS A 581 -5.26 -19.09 15.29
N LEU A 582 -5.92 -18.62 16.36
CA LEU A 582 -7.09 -19.29 16.94
C LEU A 582 -8.23 -19.46 15.91
N LYS A 583 -8.64 -18.39 15.23
CA LYS A 583 -9.69 -18.47 14.20
C LYS A 583 -9.28 -19.29 12.98
N THR A 584 -7.99 -19.36 12.69
CA THR A 584 -7.44 -20.26 11.66
C THR A 584 -7.65 -21.72 12.05
N LEU A 585 -7.41 -22.10 13.31
CA LEU A 585 -7.71 -23.45 13.80
C LEU A 585 -9.20 -23.77 13.78
N GLU A 586 -10.04 -22.84 14.24
CA GLU A 586 -11.50 -23.05 14.26
C GLU A 586 -12.05 -23.37 12.87
N LEU A 587 -11.67 -22.58 11.86
CA LEU A 587 -12.05 -22.85 10.47
C LEU A 587 -11.32 -24.05 9.85
N SER A 588 -10.14 -24.43 10.34
CA SER A 588 -9.43 -25.65 9.91
C SER A 588 -9.98 -26.92 10.56
N SER A 589 -10.87 -26.81 11.55
CA SER A 589 -11.57 -27.96 12.16
C SER A 589 -12.82 -28.38 11.40
N TRP A 590 -13.34 -27.50 10.52
CA TRP A 590 -14.46 -27.81 9.64
C TRP A 590 -14.02 -28.77 8.52
N PRO A 591 -14.95 -29.55 7.94
CA PRO A 591 -14.66 -30.41 6.80
C PRO A 591 -13.97 -29.64 5.68
N THR A 592 -12.97 -30.26 5.06
CA THR A 592 -12.27 -29.74 3.89
C THR A 592 -13.18 -29.73 2.65
N VAL A 593 -12.76 -29.00 1.61
CA VAL A 593 -13.45 -28.96 0.31
C VAL A 593 -12.45 -29.17 -0.81
N SER A 594 -12.82 -29.91 -1.87
CA SER A 594 -11.96 -30.02 -3.06
C SER A 594 -11.72 -28.65 -3.67
N ARG A 595 -10.44 -28.35 -4.01
CA ARG A 595 -10.04 -27.11 -4.68
C ARG A 595 -10.87 -26.84 -5.95
N ARG A 596 -11.28 -27.89 -6.65
CA ARG A 596 -12.09 -27.81 -7.88
C ARG A 596 -13.50 -27.31 -7.65
N ILE A 597 -14.12 -27.65 -6.53
CA ILE A 597 -15.46 -27.12 -6.16
C ILE A 597 -15.33 -25.60 -5.93
N VAL A 598 -14.24 -25.17 -5.31
CA VAL A 598 -13.94 -23.74 -5.11
C VAL A 598 -13.73 -23.04 -6.45
N GLU A 599 -12.84 -23.56 -7.30
CA GLU A 599 -12.50 -22.95 -8.60
C GLU A 599 -13.67 -22.94 -9.60
N SER A 600 -14.45 -24.02 -9.69
CA SER A 600 -15.65 -24.09 -10.54
C SER A 600 -16.77 -23.16 -10.05
N SER A 601 -16.93 -22.97 -8.73
CA SER A 601 -17.93 -22.04 -8.18
C SER A 601 -17.69 -20.57 -8.56
N LEU A 602 -16.44 -20.21 -8.87
CA LEU A 602 -16.04 -18.87 -9.33
C LEU A 602 -16.41 -18.61 -10.80
N LEU A 603 -16.76 -19.66 -11.57
CA LEU A 603 -17.11 -19.52 -12.98
C LEU A 603 -18.53 -18.92 -13.15
N PRO A 604 -18.70 -17.88 -13.98
CA PRO A 604 -19.92 -17.08 -14.00
C PRO A 604 -21.08 -17.66 -14.83
N LYS A 605 -20.90 -18.80 -15.50
CA LYS A 605 -21.93 -19.46 -16.31
C LYS A 605 -21.80 -20.98 -16.25
N ASP A 606 -22.93 -21.67 -16.26
CA ASP A 606 -22.94 -23.14 -16.30
C ASP A 606 -22.41 -23.70 -17.64
N SER A 607 -22.52 -22.96 -18.74
CA SER A 607 -21.84 -23.34 -20.01
C SER A 607 -20.32 -23.39 -19.84
N ASP A 608 -19.78 -22.46 -19.06
CA ASP A 608 -18.34 -22.28 -18.89
C ASP A 608 -17.85 -23.28 -17.82
N LYS A 609 -18.68 -23.59 -16.80
CA LYS A 609 -18.48 -24.73 -15.88
C LYS A 609 -18.43 -26.06 -16.63
N VAL A 610 -19.43 -26.41 -17.43
CA VAL A 610 -19.46 -27.70 -18.15
C VAL A 610 -18.24 -27.87 -19.07
N VAL A 611 -17.79 -26.79 -19.72
CA VAL A 611 -16.55 -26.82 -20.52
C VAL A 611 -15.31 -26.99 -19.65
N VAL A 612 -15.18 -26.26 -18.54
CA VAL A 612 -14.02 -26.37 -17.64
C VAL A 612 -14.00 -27.71 -16.93
N GLU A 613 -15.13 -28.20 -16.41
CA GLU A 613 -15.29 -29.54 -15.85
C GLU A 613 -14.89 -30.61 -16.87
N THR A 614 -15.40 -30.55 -18.12
CA THR A 614 -15.01 -31.49 -19.18
C THR A 614 -13.50 -31.44 -19.51
N LEU A 615 -12.89 -30.25 -19.43
CA LEU A 615 -11.44 -30.08 -19.64
C LEU A 615 -10.63 -30.61 -18.45
N LEU A 616 -11.07 -30.34 -17.22
CA LEU A 616 -10.44 -30.86 -16.00
C LEU A 616 -10.51 -32.39 -15.97
N ASP A 617 -11.69 -32.97 -16.22
CA ASP A 617 -11.92 -34.41 -16.38
C ASP A 617 -11.02 -35.06 -17.44
N LEU A 618 -10.64 -34.31 -18.48
CA LEU A 618 -9.72 -34.77 -19.52
C LEU A 618 -8.26 -34.65 -19.05
N VAL A 619 -7.93 -33.58 -18.32
CA VAL A 619 -6.61 -33.37 -17.70
C VAL A 619 -6.32 -34.48 -16.70
N ASP A 620 -7.23 -34.89 -15.80
CA ASP A 620 -6.96 -35.96 -14.82
C ASP A 620 -6.68 -37.32 -15.47
N LYS A 621 -7.34 -37.59 -16.58
CA LYS A 621 -7.13 -38.83 -17.35
C LYS A 621 -5.74 -38.86 -18.03
N VAL A 622 -4.99 -37.75 -17.99
CA VAL A 622 -3.66 -37.56 -18.59
C VAL A 622 -2.59 -37.18 -17.54
N ALA A 623 -2.96 -36.47 -16.48
CA ALA A 623 -2.09 -35.95 -15.45
C ALA A 623 -1.95 -36.94 -14.29
N CYS A 624 -0.71 -37.23 -13.90
CA CYS A 624 -0.38 -38.12 -12.77
C CYS A 624 0.02 -37.32 -11.52
N ASP A 625 -0.51 -36.10 -11.35
CA ASP A 625 -0.13 -35.15 -10.28
C ASP A 625 -1.10 -35.14 -9.08
N ASN A 626 -2.26 -35.82 -9.19
CA ASN A 626 -3.34 -35.84 -8.20
C ASN A 626 -3.94 -34.46 -7.85
N GLU A 627 -3.84 -33.43 -8.71
CA GLU A 627 -4.43 -32.10 -8.42
C GLU A 627 -5.95 -32.17 -8.15
N GLU A 628 -6.67 -33.12 -8.76
CA GLU A 628 -8.10 -33.36 -8.49
C GLU A 628 -8.44 -33.65 -7.03
N ASN A 629 -7.53 -34.34 -6.33
CA ASN A 629 -7.68 -34.75 -4.94
C ASN A 629 -7.14 -33.70 -3.96
N MET A 630 -6.71 -32.52 -4.44
CA MET A 630 -6.18 -31.49 -3.56
C MET A 630 -7.30 -30.74 -2.83
N GLU A 631 -7.31 -30.89 -1.52
CA GLU A 631 -8.29 -30.28 -0.62
C GLU A 631 -7.83 -28.93 -0.05
N MET A 632 -8.79 -28.05 0.20
CA MET A 632 -8.62 -26.75 0.84
C MET A 632 -9.30 -26.72 2.21
N SER A 633 -8.71 -25.98 3.16
CA SER A 633 -9.39 -25.70 4.44
C SER A 633 -10.55 -24.72 4.24
N ALA A 634 -11.55 -24.73 5.13
CA ALA A 634 -12.65 -23.77 5.04
C ALA A 634 -12.17 -22.31 5.10
N LYS A 635 -11.08 -22.03 5.83
CA LYS A 635 -10.44 -20.71 5.87
C LYS A 635 -9.95 -20.27 4.49
N ASP A 636 -9.19 -21.11 3.80
CA ASP A 636 -8.62 -20.79 2.48
C ASP A 636 -9.72 -20.68 1.41
N ALA A 637 -10.68 -21.61 1.43
CA ALA A 637 -11.78 -21.65 0.48
C ALA A 637 -12.72 -20.43 0.61
N LEU A 638 -13.09 -20.04 1.84
CA LEU A 638 -13.90 -18.83 2.08
C LEU A 638 -13.16 -17.54 1.67
N LEU A 639 -11.83 -17.47 1.83
CA LEU A 639 -11.03 -16.36 1.32
C LEU A 639 -11.05 -16.31 -0.22
N ALA A 640 -10.89 -17.46 -0.88
CA ALA A 640 -10.87 -17.57 -2.34
C ALA A 640 -12.20 -17.11 -2.99
N VAL A 641 -13.36 -17.41 -2.39
CA VAL A 641 -14.68 -16.94 -2.89
C VAL A 641 -15.11 -15.56 -2.37
N GLY A 642 -14.28 -14.87 -1.59
CA GLY A 642 -14.61 -13.55 -1.05
C GLY A 642 -15.78 -13.58 -0.06
N MET A 643 -15.81 -14.57 0.84
CA MET A 643 -16.80 -14.67 1.91
C MET A 643 -16.24 -14.06 3.20
N LEU A 644 -16.94 -13.07 3.75
CA LEU A 644 -16.53 -12.33 4.95
C LEU A 644 -17.43 -12.66 6.15
N ILE A 645 -16.93 -13.42 7.11
CA ILE A 645 -17.58 -13.74 8.38
C ILE A 645 -17.82 -12.44 9.18
N ILE A 646 -19.09 -12.09 9.34
CA ILE A 646 -19.54 -10.91 10.11
C ILE A 646 -20.11 -11.27 11.48
N ASN A 647 -20.48 -12.54 11.70
CA ASN A 647 -21.04 -13.03 12.95
C ASN A 647 -20.79 -14.55 13.07
N THR A 648 -20.71 -15.06 14.30
CA THR A 648 -20.48 -16.48 14.59
C THR A 648 -21.44 -16.96 15.67
N THR A 649 -21.69 -18.27 15.73
CA THR A 649 -22.51 -18.87 16.78
C THR A 649 -21.87 -20.16 17.22
N ARG A 650 -21.78 -20.33 18.55
CA ARG A 650 -21.05 -21.43 19.19
C ARG A 650 -21.96 -22.61 19.49
N GLY A 651 -21.40 -23.81 19.43
CA GLY A 651 -22.03 -25.05 19.88
C GLY A 651 -22.04 -25.18 21.41
N LEU A 652 -22.56 -26.29 21.92
CA LEU A 652 -22.62 -26.59 23.35
C LEU A 652 -21.21 -26.70 23.98
N GLU A 653 -20.24 -27.18 23.22
CA GLU A 653 -18.84 -27.35 23.64
C GLU A 653 -17.96 -26.11 23.32
N ASN A 654 -18.58 -24.95 23.05
CA ASN A 654 -17.92 -23.71 22.63
C ASN A 654 -17.13 -23.80 21.30
N GLU A 655 -17.34 -24.87 20.54
CA GLU A 655 -16.89 -25.01 19.15
C GLU A 655 -17.59 -24.00 18.20
N LEU A 656 -17.01 -23.77 17.02
CA LEU A 656 -17.58 -22.89 16.00
C LEU A 656 -18.66 -23.63 15.20
N GLY A 657 -19.90 -23.64 15.70
CA GLY A 657 -21.02 -24.39 15.11
C GLY A 657 -21.59 -23.80 13.82
N SER A 658 -21.63 -22.47 13.67
CA SER A 658 -22.02 -21.82 12.41
C SER A 658 -21.54 -20.37 12.29
N VAL A 659 -21.46 -19.88 11.05
CA VAL A 659 -21.07 -18.51 10.71
C VAL A 659 -22.12 -17.81 9.88
N ILE A 660 -22.14 -16.48 9.93
CA ILE A 660 -22.83 -15.63 8.94
C ILE A 660 -21.76 -14.96 8.09
N CYS A 661 -21.71 -15.31 6.82
CA CYS A 661 -20.80 -14.73 5.83
C CYS A 661 -21.52 -13.67 4.99
N ARG A 662 -20.83 -12.57 4.71
CA ARG A 662 -21.17 -11.62 3.64
C ARG A 662 -20.35 -11.95 2.41
N CYS A 663 -21.01 -12.28 1.31
CA CYS A 663 -20.31 -12.40 0.03
C CYS A 663 -19.89 -11.00 -0.46
N GLU A 664 -18.60 -10.77 -0.71
CA GLU A 664 -18.09 -9.49 -1.21
C GLU A 664 -18.51 -9.21 -2.66
N ASN A 665 -18.73 -10.26 -3.46
CA ASN A 665 -19.13 -10.15 -4.87
C ASN A 665 -20.58 -9.72 -5.10
N CYS A 666 -21.51 -10.12 -4.21
CA CYS A 666 -22.94 -9.78 -4.34
C CYS A 666 -23.50 -8.95 -3.18
N GLU A 667 -22.86 -8.93 -2.00
CA GLU A 667 -23.31 -8.33 -0.73
C GLU A 667 -24.49 -9.06 -0.02
N HIS A 668 -24.91 -10.26 -0.45
CA HIS A 668 -25.85 -11.06 0.36
C HIS A 668 -25.17 -11.61 1.61
N LEU A 669 -26.01 -11.97 2.59
CA LEU A 669 -25.59 -12.69 3.79
C LEU A 669 -26.04 -14.13 3.70
N VAL A 670 -25.11 -15.06 3.93
CA VAL A 670 -25.29 -16.51 3.89
C VAL A 670 -25.03 -17.05 5.29
N ILE A 671 -25.83 -18.01 5.74
CA ILE A 671 -25.56 -18.77 6.96
C ILE A 671 -24.92 -20.08 6.52
N ALA A 672 -23.78 -20.42 7.10
CA ALA A 672 -23.11 -21.69 6.86
C ALA A 672 -22.92 -22.42 8.20
N ASN A 673 -23.38 -23.67 8.29
CA ASN A 673 -23.20 -24.49 9.49
C ASN A 673 -21.99 -25.40 9.31
N ALA A 674 -21.26 -25.71 10.39
CA ALA A 674 -20.00 -26.46 10.33
C ALA A 674 -20.11 -27.80 9.57
N SER A 675 -21.26 -28.47 9.64
CA SER A 675 -21.53 -29.74 8.96
C SER A 675 -22.04 -29.61 7.52
N THR A 676 -22.56 -28.45 7.10
CA THR A 676 -23.20 -28.24 5.79
C THR A 676 -22.55 -27.14 4.95
N TRP A 677 -21.49 -26.50 5.45
CA TRP A 677 -20.95 -25.26 4.90
C TRP A 677 -20.55 -25.34 3.41
N VAL A 678 -20.10 -26.51 2.95
CA VAL A 678 -19.76 -26.75 1.53
C VAL A 678 -21.00 -26.59 0.64
N HIS A 679 -22.11 -27.23 1.02
CA HIS A 679 -23.39 -27.11 0.34
C HIS A 679 -23.93 -25.67 0.46
N ASP A 680 -23.96 -25.11 1.68
CA ASP A 680 -24.48 -23.77 1.98
C ASP A 680 -23.79 -22.67 1.14
N ILE A 681 -22.47 -22.77 0.95
CA ILE A 681 -21.66 -21.78 0.24
C ILE A 681 -21.57 -22.09 -1.26
N PHE A 682 -21.05 -23.25 -1.66
CA PHE A 682 -20.68 -23.49 -3.06
C PHE A 682 -21.86 -23.92 -3.93
N GLU A 683 -22.70 -24.84 -3.42
CA GLU A 683 -23.83 -25.39 -4.18
C GLU A 683 -25.06 -24.47 -4.13
N VAL A 684 -25.39 -23.93 -2.95
CA VAL A 684 -26.59 -23.10 -2.76
C VAL A 684 -26.33 -21.63 -3.11
N HIS A 685 -25.28 -21.01 -2.55
CA HIS A 685 -25.07 -19.58 -2.76
C HIS A 685 -24.30 -19.23 -4.04
N MET A 686 -23.06 -19.71 -4.18
CA MET A 686 -22.17 -19.33 -5.28
C MET A 686 -22.74 -19.76 -6.63
N CYS A 687 -23.37 -20.93 -6.71
CA CYS A 687 -24.04 -21.42 -7.91
C CYS A 687 -25.47 -20.87 -8.15
N SER A 688 -25.96 -19.93 -7.34
CA SER A 688 -27.30 -19.35 -7.57
C SER A 688 -27.32 -18.32 -8.71
N ASP A 689 -28.38 -18.36 -9.53
CA ASP A 689 -28.67 -17.33 -10.54
C ASP A 689 -28.63 -15.91 -9.95
N GLU A 690 -29.11 -15.75 -8.72
CA GLU A 690 -29.14 -14.47 -8.02
C GLU A 690 -27.73 -13.99 -7.65
N HIS A 691 -26.82 -14.87 -7.22
CA HIS A 691 -25.41 -14.51 -7.03
C HIS A 691 -24.79 -14.00 -8.34
N TYR A 692 -24.92 -14.76 -9.44
CA TYR A 692 -24.36 -14.41 -10.73
C TYR A 692 -24.93 -13.10 -11.28
N ARG A 693 -26.26 -12.92 -11.18
CA ARG A 693 -26.96 -11.69 -11.58
C ARG A 693 -26.43 -10.49 -10.78
N ARG A 694 -26.40 -10.59 -9.44
CA ARG A 694 -25.95 -9.49 -8.57
C ARG A 694 -24.47 -9.17 -8.74
N MET A 695 -23.60 -10.17 -8.89
CA MET A 695 -22.17 -9.97 -9.20
C MET A 695 -22.00 -9.25 -10.53
N THR A 696 -22.67 -9.71 -11.59
CA THR A 696 -22.55 -9.12 -12.94
C THR A 696 -22.99 -7.67 -12.95
N VAL A 697 -24.16 -7.38 -12.37
CA VAL A 697 -24.68 -6.02 -12.25
C VAL A 697 -23.78 -5.15 -11.35
N SER A 698 -23.16 -5.70 -10.29
CA SER A 698 -22.23 -4.95 -9.45
C SER A 698 -20.95 -4.56 -10.19
N LYS A 699 -20.35 -5.52 -10.92
CA LYS A 699 -19.13 -5.30 -11.73
C LYS A 699 -19.34 -4.28 -12.86
N GLN A 700 -20.52 -4.28 -13.49
CA GLN A 700 -20.85 -3.32 -14.55
C GLN A 700 -21.13 -1.90 -14.04
N ASN A 701 -21.51 -1.75 -12.77
CA ASN A 701 -22.10 -0.52 -12.23
C ASN A 701 -21.34 0.02 -11.01
N ILE A 702 -20.00 0.01 -11.11
CA ILE A 702 -19.09 0.63 -10.13
C ILE A 702 -19.29 2.16 -10.15
N ILE A 703 -19.52 2.75 -8.98
CA ILE A 703 -19.77 4.19 -8.83
C ILE A 703 -18.56 4.86 -8.18
N SER A 704 -18.01 5.87 -8.86
CA SER A 704 -16.93 6.73 -8.35
C SER A 704 -17.47 8.07 -7.85
N ALA A 705 -16.78 8.72 -6.90
CA ALA A 705 -17.20 10.03 -6.39
C ALA A 705 -17.11 11.14 -7.46
N PHE A 706 -16.23 10.99 -8.46
CA PHE A 706 -16.03 11.95 -9.55
C PHE A 706 -17.33 12.28 -10.30
N GLY A 707 -18.19 11.28 -10.57
CA GLY A 707 -19.45 11.51 -11.27
C GLY A 707 -20.62 11.92 -10.39
N ILE A 708 -20.49 11.95 -9.06
CA ILE A 708 -21.64 12.24 -8.17
C ILE A 708 -21.90 13.74 -8.11
N LEU A 709 -23.07 14.15 -8.60
CA LEU A 709 -23.47 15.55 -8.64
C LEU A 709 -23.99 16.02 -7.28
N SER A 710 -23.90 17.33 -7.02
CA SER A 710 -24.53 17.94 -5.84
C SER A 710 -26.03 18.16 -5.99
N GLU A 711 -26.59 18.03 -7.19
CA GLU A 711 -28.04 17.95 -7.38
C GLU A 711 -28.55 16.54 -7.01
N LYS A 712 -29.76 16.50 -6.47
CA LYS A 712 -30.50 15.27 -6.18
C LYS A 712 -31.44 14.96 -7.33
N SER A 713 -31.88 13.71 -7.45
CA SER A 713 -32.87 13.35 -8.49
C SER A 713 -34.15 14.18 -8.31
N SER A 714 -34.80 14.53 -9.42
CA SER A 714 -36.12 15.15 -9.42
C SER A 714 -37.25 14.16 -9.07
N TYR A 715 -36.92 12.87 -8.91
CA TYR A 715 -37.83 11.79 -8.55
C TYR A 715 -37.72 11.43 -7.07
N THR A 716 -38.84 11.02 -6.49
CA THR A 716 -38.95 10.56 -5.12
C THR A 716 -40.19 9.68 -4.92
N VAL A 717 -40.29 9.02 -3.78
CA VAL A 717 -41.43 8.17 -3.41
C VAL A 717 -42.09 8.72 -2.16
N LYS A 718 -43.38 9.06 -2.27
CA LYS A 718 -44.15 9.62 -1.15
C LYS A 718 -44.61 8.51 -0.19
N PRO A 719 -44.77 8.80 1.11
CA PRO A 719 -45.45 7.91 2.04
C PRO A 719 -46.84 7.52 1.53
N PHE A 720 -47.23 6.25 1.74
CA PHE A 720 -48.53 5.76 1.32
C PHE A 720 -49.66 6.44 2.09
N ILE A 721 -50.64 6.98 1.37
CA ILE A 721 -51.78 7.70 1.96
C ILE A 721 -52.83 6.69 2.42
N GLN A 722 -52.91 6.46 3.73
CA GLN A 722 -53.93 5.59 4.32
C GLN A 722 -55.31 6.25 4.26
N LYS A 723 -56.29 5.57 3.65
CA LYS A 723 -57.68 6.04 3.51
C LYS A 723 -58.46 6.10 4.84
N ASP A 724 -58.02 5.34 5.82
CA ASP A 724 -58.59 5.26 7.17
C ASP A 724 -57.45 5.34 8.19
N LEU A 725 -57.36 6.46 8.91
CA LEU A 725 -56.32 6.72 9.90
C LEU A 725 -56.41 5.81 11.14
N SER A 726 -57.53 5.10 11.34
CA SER A 726 -57.71 4.15 12.43
C SER A 726 -57.16 2.75 12.12
N LYS A 727 -56.87 2.45 10.84
CA LYS A 727 -56.40 1.13 10.38
C LYS A 727 -55.07 1.25 9.64
N LYS A 728 -53.97 1.07 10.38
CA LYS A 728 -52.62 1.08 9.81
C LYS A 728 -52.40 -0.13 8.88
N VAL A 729 -52.57 0.08 7.57
CA VAL A 729 -52.17 -0.89 6.54
C VAL A 729 -50.64 -0.89 6.44
N VAL A 730 -50.03 -2.07 6.59
CA VAL A 730 -48.57 -2.24 6.55
C VAL A 730 -48.10 -2.97 5.29
N TRP A 731 -48.87 -3.96 4.86
CA TRP A 731 -48.65 -4.74 3.65
C TRP A 731 -49.90 -4.65 2.77
N GLN A 732 -49.72 -4.45 1.47
CA GLN A 732 -50.80 -4.43 0.48
C GLN A 732 -50.59 -5.56 -0.52
N TRP A 733 -51.62 -6.36 -0.80
CA TRP A 733 -51.54 -7.40 -1.84
C TRP A 733 -51.45 -6.77 -3.23
N ASN A 734 -50.43 -7.16 -4.00
CA ASN A 734 -50.24 -6.76 -5.38
C ASN A 734 -50.67 -7.92 -6.30
N PRO A 735 -51.78 -7.77 -7.07
CA PRO A 735 -52.29 -8.84 -7.91
C PRO A 735 -51.41 -9.12 -9.15
N THR A 736 -50.55 -8.17 -9.53
CA THR A 736 -49.66 -8.29 -10.70
C THR A 736 -48.43 -9.12 -10.37
N THR A 737 -47.75 -8.81 -9.27
CA THR A 737 -46.55 -9.56 -8.80
C THR A 737 -46.91 -10.82 -8.00
N LYS A 738 -48.17 -10.94 -7.54
CA LYS A 738 -48.64 -11.99 -6.61
C LYS A 738 -47.87 -12.00 -5.29
N GLN A 739 -47.38 -10.84 -4.86
CA GLN A 739 -46.67 -10.65 -3.59
C GLN A 739 -47.35 -9.57 -2.75
N HIS A 740 -46.82 -9.33 -1.54
CA HIS A 740 -47.25 -8.23 -0.69
C HIS A 740 -46.24 -7.09 -0.76
N ASP A 741 -46.71 -5.91 -1.14
CA ASP A 741 -45.93 -4.68 -1.19
C ASP A 741 -45.92 -4.01 0.19
N TYR A 742 -44.74 -3.55 0.64
CA TYR A 742 -44.57 -2.81 1.88
C TYR A 742 -45.03 -1.36 1.71
N VAL A 743 -46.02 -0.93 2.50
CA VAL A 743 -46.65 0.39 2.38
C VAL A 743 -46.57 1.24 3.65
N ALA A 744 -46.11 0.71 4.79
CA ALA A 744 -46.04 1.50 6.03
C ALA A 744 -44.98 2.61 6.05
N SER A 745 -43.86 2.44 5.34
CA SER A 745 -42.83 3.48 5.13
C SER A 745 -42.08 3.26 3.82
N VAL A 746 -41.09 4.09 3.52
CA VAL A 746 -40.18 3.92 2.37
C VAL A 746 -38.80 3.62 2.92
N VAL A 747 -38.16 2.55 2.43
CA VAL A 747 -36.84 2.09 2.89
C VAL A 747 -35.85 2.04 1.73
N GLY A 748 -34.55 2.13 2.01
CA GLY A 748 -33.49 1.99 0.99
C GLY A 748 -33.44 3.07 -0.11
N LEU A 749 -34.22 4.15 -0.02
CA LEU A 749 -34.18 5.25 -1.01
C LEU A 749 -32.79 5.93 -1.15
N PRO A 750 -31.94 6.06 -0.10
CA PRO A 750 -30.58 6.58 -0.24
C PRO A 750 -29.62 5.63 -0.98
N ASP A 751 -29.99 4.35 -1.09
CA ASP A 751 -29.22 3.32 -1.78
C ASP A 751 -29.52 3.25 -3.29
N ILE A 752 -30.43 4.09 -3.78
CA ILE A 752 -30.78 4.24 -5.20
C ILE A 752 -30.03 5.44 -5.79
N ILE A 753 -29.48 5.23 -6.98
CA ILE A 753 -28.68 6.21 -7.72
C ILE A 753 -29.31 6.40 -9.10
N GLU A 754 -29.68 7.63 -9.44
CA GLU A 754 -29.96 8.03 -10.82
C GLU A 754 -28.65 8.06 -11.58
N ARG A 755 -28.51 7.28 -12.64
CA ARG A 755 -27.31 7.29 -13.48
C ARG A 755 -27.62 7.95 -14.82
N ARG A 756 -26.71 8.78 -15.30
CA ARG A 756 -26.77 9.43 -16.61
C ARG A 756 -25.63 8.94 -17.47
N TYR A 757 -25.95 8.59 -18.70
CA TYR A 757 -25.00 8.07 -19.68
C TYR A 757 -25.48 8.44 -21.09
N PHE A 758 -24.66 8.13 -22.10
CA PHE A 758 -25.04 8.30 -23.48
C PHE A 758 -25.40 6.95 -24.11
N GLY A 759 -26.66 6.80 -24.54
CA GLY A 759 -27.10 5.71 -25.39
C GLY A 759 -26.92 6.06 -26.87
N MET A 760 -26.94 5.04 -27.73
CA MET A 760 -27.13 5.21 -29.16
C MET A 760 -28.56 4.87 -29.54
N GLU A 761 -29.33 5.86 -29.96
CA GLU A 761 -30.66 5.67 -30.54
C GLU A 761 -30.60 6.02 -32.02
N LEU A 762 -30.90 5.04 -32.89
CA LEU A 762 -30.91 5.22 -34.35
C LEU A 762 -29.58 5.81 -34.91
N GLY A 763 -28.45 5.41 -34.33
CA GLY A 763 -27.12 5.91 -34.70
C GLY A 763 -26.74 7.27 -34.09
N ILE A 764 -27.64 7.92 -33.36
CA ILE A 764 -27.41 9.23 -32.73
C ILE A 764 -27.11 9.04 -31.24
N ARG A 765 -26.01 9.64 -30.76
CA ARG A 765 -25.64 9.70 -29.34
C ARG A 765 -26.64 10.59 -28.61
N LYS A 766 -27.45 10.02 -27.69
CA LYS A 766 -28.44 10.75 -26.87
C LYS A 766 -28.19 10.56 -25.38
N PRO A 767 -28.43 11.57 -24.54
CA PRO A 767 -28.48 11.39 -23.10
C PRO A 767 -29.61 10.42 -22.72
N GLN A 768 -29.27 9.41 -21.93
CA GLN A 768 -30.21 8.46 -21.31
C GLN A 768 -29.97 8.44 -19.80
N ALA A 769 -30.99 8.02 -19.05
CA ALA A 769 -30.88 7.89 -17.61
C ALA A 769 -31.73 6.73 -17.08
N ASP A 770 -31.18 6.05 -16.08
CA ASP A 770 -31.83 4.95 -15.37
C ASP A 770 -31.67 5.11 -13.85
N PHE A 771 -32.31 4.22 -13.09
CA PHE A 771 -32.04 4.04 -11.67
C PHE A 771 -31.28 2.74 -11.45
N TYR A 772 -30.25 2.80 -10.60
CA TYR A 772 -29.53 1.64 -10.09
C TYR A 772 -29.74 1.54 -8.59
N CYS A 773 -30.30 0.42 -8.12
CA CYS A 773 -30.44 0.11 -6.71
C CYS A 773 -29.22 -0.67 -6.21
N THR A 774 -28.44 -0.08 -5.30
CA THR A 774 -27.24 -0.71 -4.73
C THR A 774 -27.56 -1.79 -3.69
N LEU A 775 -28.80 -1.88 -3.17
CA LEU A 775 -29.25 -3.00 -2.34
C LEU A 775 -29.57 -4.22 -3.21
N CYS A 776 -30.47 -4.07 -4.16
CA CYS A 776 -31.01 -5.16 -4.98
C CYS A 776 -30.06 -5.57 -6.12
N LYS A 777 -29.06 -4.73 -6.43
CA LYS A 777 -28.21 -4.81 -7.63
C LYS A 777 -29.08 -4.95 -8.87
N THR A 778 -30.01 -4.02 -9.06
CA THR A 778 -30.95 -3.98 -10.19
C THR A 778 -30.91 -2.62 -10.88
N VAL A 779 -31.14 -2.61 -12.19
CA VAL A 779 -31.25 -1.40 -13.01
C VAL A 779 -32.66 -1.36 -13.62
N PHE A 780 -33.35 -0.23 -13.50
CA PHE A 780 -34.71 -0.02 -14.00
C PHE A 780 -34.88 1.40 -14.54
N HIS A 781 -35.94 1.67 -15.31
CA HIS A 781 -36.02 2.95 -16.02
C HIS A 781 -36.31 4.11 -15.07
N LYS A 782 -35.86 5.31 -15.46
CA LYS A 782 -36.13 6.55 -14.74
C LYS A 782 -37.61 6.98 -14.86
N ARG A 783 -38.51 6.26 -14.17
CA ARG A 783 -39.96 6.51 -14.09
C ARG A 783 -40.44 6.42 -12.65
N ALA A 784 -41.38 7.28 -12.27
CA ALA A 784 -41.90 7.36 -10.90
C ALA A 784 -42.62 6.08 -10.47
N ALA A 785 -43.39 5.47 -11.37
CA ALA A 785 -44.10 4.22 -11.10
C ALA A 785 -43.17 3.03 -10.89
N GLU A 786 -42.05 2.95 -11.63
CA GLU A 786 -41.05 1.87 -11.47
C GLU A 786 -40.27 2.06 -10.16
N LEU A 787 -39.88 3.29 -9.84
CA LEU A 787 -39.25 3.63 -8.56
C LEU A 787 -40.16 3.33 -7.36
N GLU A 788 -41.44 3.71 -7.44
CA GLU A 788 -42.41 3.46 -6.37
C GLU A 788 -42.74 1.97 -6.23
N ALA A 789 -42.82 1.21 -7.32
CA ALA A 789 -42.96 -0.24 -7.24
C ALA A 789 -41.74 -0.86 -6.54
N HIS A 790 -40.53 -0.55 -7.01
CA HIS A 790 -39.30 -1.18 -6.52
C HIS A 790 -39.07 -0.98 -5.01
N VAL A 791 -39.20 0.24 -4.48
CA VAL A 791 -38.96 0.48 -3.05
C VAL A 791 -40.02 -0.13 -2.12
N ARG A 792 -41.13 -0.61 -2.68
CA ARG A 792 -42.20 -1.31 -1.96
C ARG A 792 -42.11 -2.84 -2.10
N GLU A 793 -41.24 -3.36 -2.98
CA GLU A 793 -41.03 -4.80 -3.13
C GLU A 793 -40.53 -5.43 -1.81
N MET A 794 -41.02 -6.63 -1.51
CA MET A 794 -40.60 -7.38 -0.32
C MET A 794 -39.09 -7.69 -0.38
N ASP A 795 -38.57 -8.01 -1.56
CA ASP A 795 -37.16 -8.31 -1.80
C ASP A 795 -36.25 -7.09 -1.56
N HIS A 796 -36.71 -5.89 -1.89
CA HIS A 796 -35.98 -4.65 -1.55
C HIS A 796 -35.92 -4.42 -0.04
N CYS A 797 -37.01 -4.71 0.67
CA CYS A 797 -37.03 -4.66 2.13
C CYS A 797 -36.11 -5.72 2.77
N ILE A 798 -36.05 -6.93 2.21
CA ILE A 798 -35.14 -8.01 2.63
C ILE A 798 -33.68 -7.60 2.39
N ASN A 799 -33.34 -7.10 1.20
CA ASN A 799 -31.99 -6.64 0.87
C ASN A 799 -31.54 -5.46 1.76
N TRP A 800 -32.46 -4.59 2.19
CA TRP A 800 -32.18 -3.56 3.20
C TRP A 800 -31.79 -4.17 4.57
N ILE A 801 -32.41 -5.27 4.98
CA ILE A 801 -32.07 -6.01 6.22
C ILE A 801 -30.69 -6.68 6.10
N HIS A 802 -30.37 -7.30 4.95
CA HIS A 802 -29.03 -7.86 4.68
C HIS A 802 -27.90 -6.82 4.82
N LYS A 803 -28.16 -5.56 4.44
CA LYS A 803 -27.19 -4.48 4.63
C LYS A 803 -27.13 -3.97 6.08
N ASN A 804 -28.29 -3.67 6.68
CA ASN A 804 -28.39 -2.80 7.87
C ASN A 804 -28.74 -3.51 9.20
N ARG A 805 -29.11 -4.80 9.17
CA ARG A 805 -29.68 -5.54 10.31
C ARG A 805 -29.22 -7.02 10.34
N TYR A 806 -27.92 -7.23 10.15
CA TYR A 806 -27.33 -8.59 10.04
C TYR A 806 -27.62 -9.53 11.22
N SER A 807 -27.82 -9.02 12.43
CA SER A 807 -28.16 -9.82 13.61
C SER A 807 -29.53 -10.53 13.51
N GLN A 808 -30.41 -10.04 12.64
CA GLN A 808 -31.78 -10.55 12.43
C GLN A 808 -31.86 -11.62 11.32
N ILE A 809 -30.75 -11.94 10.65
CA ILE A 809 -30.75 -12.77 9.44
C ILE A 809 -31.06 -14.25 9.70
N ARG A 810 -30.68 -14.78 10.87
CA ARG A 810 -31.03 -16.16 11.26
C ARG A 810 -32.54 -16.34 11.39
N GLU A 811 -33.20 -15.43 12.10
CA GLU A 811 -34.66 -15.46 12.25
C GLU A 811 -35.37 -15.17 10.91
N LEU A 812 -34.83 -14.24 10.11
CA LEU A 812 -35.35 -13.95 8.77
C LEU A 812 -35.36 -15.18 7.86
N LEU A 813 -34.24 -15.90 7.76
CA LEU A 813 -34.12 -17.04 6.84
C LEU A 813 -34.92 -18.26 7.32
N ASN A 814 -34.97 -18.51 8.65
CA ASN A 814 -35.83 -19.55 9.21
C ASN A 814 -37.32 -19.28 8.95
N LEU A 815 -37.78 -18.03 9.13
CA LEU A 815 -39.17 -17.66 8.82
C LEU A 815 -39.44 -17.62 7.30
N ALA A 816 -38.41 -17.60 6.45
CA ALA A 816 -38.56 -17.65 5.00
C ALA A 816 -38.83 -19.08 4.49
N THR A 817 -38.25 -20.11 5.12
CA THR A 817 -38.54 -21.52 4.77
C THR A 817 -39.93 -21.96 5.20
N ASP A 818 -40.43 -21.44 6.34
CA ASP A 818 -41.66 -21.93 6.97
C ASP A 818 -42.97 -21.31 6.42
N GLN A 819 -42.89 -20.44 5.39
CA GLN A 819 -44.03 -19.66 4.88
C GLN A 819 -45.22 -20.50 4.39
N ALA A 820 -45.02 -21.78 4.06
CA ALA A 820 -46.07 -22.68 3.58
C ALA A 820 -47.18 -22.91 4.62
N GLY A 821 -46.85 -22.92 5.92
CA GLY A 821 -47.81 -23.24 6.98
C GLY A 821 -48.84 -22.14 7.27
N ASP A 822 -48.46 -20.87 7.11
CA ASP A 822 -49.27 -19.71 7.53
C ASP A 822 -49.52 -18.66 6.41
N LYS A 823 -49.06 -18.95 5.18
CA LYS A 823 -49.04 -18.04 4.03
C LYS A 823 -48.16 -16.80 4.26
N GLY A 824 -47.00 -16.99 4.90
CA GLY A 824 -45.99 -15.98 5.22
C GLY A 824 -46.46 -14.89 6.17
N LYS A 825 -47.40 -15.19 7.08
CA LYS A 825 -48.01 -14.19 7.97
C LYS A 825 -47.03 -13.76 9.07
N GLU A 826 -46.39 -14.69 9.75
CA GLU A 826 -45.38 -14.45 10.76
C GLU A 826 -44.10 -13.86 10.13
N TYR A 827 -43.73 -14.29 8.91
CA TYR A 827 -42.67 -13.65 8.11
C TYR A 827 -42.93 -12.15 7.87
N ARG A 828 -44.12 -11.81 7.35
CA ARG A 828 -44.52 -10.40 7.16
C ARG A 828 -44.61 -9.61 8.46
N LYS A 829 -45.01 -10.24 9.56
CA LYS A 829 -45.08 -9.63 10.91
C LYS A 829 -43.68 -9.36 11.49
N PHE A 830 -42.73 -10.27 11.29
CA PHE A 830 -41.32 -10.09 11.65
C PHE A 830 -40.69 -8.93 10.85
N LEU A 831 -40.85 -8.92 9.53
CA LEU A 831 -40.42 -7.81 8.67
C LEU A 831 -41.04 -6.47 9.13
N SER A 832 -42.35 -6.43 9.40
CA SER A 832 -42.99 -5.24 9.99
C SER A 832 -42.40 -4.84 11.33
N GLY A 833 -42.03 -5.81 12.17
CA GLY A 833 -41.41 -5.60 13.47
C GLY A 833 -40.07 -4.86 13.40
N ILE A 834 -39.28 -5.15 12.37
CA ILE A 834 -37.99 -4.48 12.09
C ILE A 834 -38.21 -3.13 11.39
N LEU A 835 -39.06 -3.09 10.36
CA LEU A 835 -39.19 -1.91 9.48
C LEU A 835 -40.03 -0.77 10.10
N LYS A 836 -40.83 -1.04 11.15
CA LYS A 836 -41.65 -0.03 11.85
C LYS A 836 -40.85 1.17 12.39
N GLU A 837 -39.56 0.96 12.68
CA GLU A 837 -38.62 1.95 13.24
C GLU A 837 -37.86 2.72 12.13
N VAL A 838 -38.06 2.34 10.86
CA VAL A 838 -37.43 3.01 9.72
C VAL A 838 -38.34 4.13 9.21
N HIS A 839 -37.97 5.35 9.53
CA HIS A 839 -38.61 6.56 9.02
C HIS A 839 -38.21 6.82 7.56
N PRO A 840 -39.11 7.37 6.73
CA PRO A 840 -38.73 7.82 5.38
C PRO A 840 -37.62 8.87 5.47
N PRO A 841 -36.59 8.82 4.61
CA PRO A 841 -35.64 9.90 4.47
C PRO A 841 -36.32 11.15 3.87
N GLU A 842 -35.58 12.26 3.82
CA GLU A 842 -36.04 13.49 3.15
C GLU A 842 -36.52 13.22 1.71
N ASP A 843 -37.51 14.00 1.26
CA ASP A 843 -38.17 13.88 -0.04
C ASP A 843 -37.22 13.92 -1.27
N TYR A 844 -35.92 14.20 -1.11
CA TYR A 844 -34.94 14.26 -2.22
C TYR A 844 -33.60 13.61 -1.86
N CYS A 845 -33.57 12.36 -1.36
CA CYS A 845 -32.31 11.72 -0.97
C CYS A 845 -31.53 11.04 -2.12
N ILE A 846 -32.16 10.68 -3.25
CA ILE A 846 -31.55 9.95 -4.38
C ILE A 846 -30.38 10.73 -5.00
N LEU A 847 -29.22 10.08 -5.10
CA LEU A 847 -28.01 10.65 -5.71
C LEU A 847 -28.07 10.61 -7.24
N VAL A 848 -27.39 11.56 -7.90
CA VAL A 848 -27.23 11.58 -9.36
C VAL A 848 -25.76 11.30 -9.70
N TYR A 849 -25.51 10.33 -10.59
CA TYR A 849 -24.20 9.96 -11.10
C TYR A 849 -24.12 10.22 -12.61
N ASP A 850 -23.27 11.18 -13.00
CA ASP A 850 -23.05 11.62 -14.39
C ASP A 850 -21.55 11.85 -14.64
N PRO A 851 -20.75 10.77 -14.75
CA PRO A 851 -19.30 10.87 -14.91
C PRO A 851 -18.90 11.47 -16.26
N ILE A 852 -19.70 11.26 -17.31
CA ILE A 852 -19.41 11.77 -18.66
C ILE A 852 -19.73 13.27 -18.73
N GLY A 853 -20.88 13.70 -18.22
CA GLY A 853 -21.24 15.12 -18.17
C GLY A 853 -20.26 15.94 -17.30
N GLU A 854 -19.73 15.36 -16.21
CA GLU A 854 -18.71 16.02 -15.41
C GLU A 854 -17.36 16.15 -16.14
N GLU A 855 -16.93 15.10 -16.85
CA GLU A 855 -15.71 15.16 -17.67
C GLU A 855 -15.85 16.16 -18.83
N GLU A 856 -16.98 16.19 -19.53
CA GLU A 856 -17.27 17.18 -20.59
C GLU A 856 -17.28 18.61 -20.03
N ARG A 857 -17.93 18.86 -18.87
CA ARG A 857 -17.87 20.17 -18.18
C ARG A 857 -16.45 20.58 -17.82
N ARG A 858 -15.64 19.63 -17.34
CA ARG A 858 -14.25 19.89 -16.94
C ARG A 858 -13.35 20.18 -18.14
N GLN A 859 -13.48 19.43 -19.24
CA GLN A 859 -12.74 19.69 -20.47
C GLN A 859 -13.06 21.08 -21.03
N LEU A 860 -14.34 21.48 -21.01
CA LEU A 860 -14.75 22.83 -21.40
C LEU A 860 -14.15 23.90 -20.46
N ALA A 861 -14.12 23.68 -19.15
CA ALA A 861 -13.50 24.60 -18.20
C ALA A 861 -11.97 24.72 -18.40
N ILE A 862 -11.29 23.61 -18.71
CA ILE A 862 -9.86 23.59 -19.06
C ILE A 862 -9.61 24.37 -20.36
N LEU A 863 -10.39 24.13 -21.42
CA LEU A 863 -10.29 24.87 -22.67
C LEU A 863 -10.52 26.37 -22.49
N GLN A 864 -11.52 26.76 -21.69
CA GLN A 864 -11.76 28.17 -21.33
C GLN A 864 -10.58 28.77 -20.56
N LYS A 865 -9.98 28.03 -19.62
CA LYS A 865 -8.79 28.48 -18.88
C LYS A 865 -7.59 28.68 -19.81
N ILE A 866 -7.30 27.73 -20.69
CA ILE A 866 -6.23 27.83 -21.70
C ILE A 866 -6.46 29.04 -22.62
N GLN A 867 -7.69 29.25 -23.10
CA GLN A 867 -8.03 30.43 -23.93
C GLN A 867 -7.85 31.75 -23.17
N MET A 868 -8.16 31.80 -21.87
CA MET A 868 -7.93 32.99 -21.04
C MET A 868 -6.42 33.23 -20.79
N GLU A 869 -5.65 32.18 -20.52
CA GLU A 869 -4.19 32.26 -20.33
C GLU A 869 -3.48 32.68 -21.61
N GLU A 870 -3.86 32.12 -22.77
CA GLU A 870 -3.37 32.59 -24.07
C GLU A 870 -3.73 34.05 -24.33
N LYS A 871 -4.97 34.46 -24.04
CA LYS A 871 -5.41 35.86 -24.20
C LYS A 871 -4.61 36.79 -23.30
N HIS A 872 -4.33 36.39 -22.06
CA HIS A 872 -3.48 37.14 -21.13
C HIS A 872 -2.02 37.22 -21.61
N LYS A 873 -1.46 36.11 -22.09
CA LYS A 873 -0.11 36.06 -22.68
C LYS A 873 0.01 37.00 -23.89
N ARG A 874 -0.93 36.92 -24.85
CA ARG A 874 -0.99 37.81 -26.02
C ARG A 874 -1.14 39.28 -25.61
N ALA A 875 -1.94 39.59 -24.57
CA ALA A 875 -2.06 40.94 -24.04
C ALA A 875 -0.76 41.45 -23.40
N SER A 876 -0.06 40.61 -22.64
CA SER A 876 1.25 40.92 -22.04
C SER A 876 2.32 41.15 -23.12
N GLU A 877 2.41 40.28 -24.13
CA GLU A 877 3.32 40.45 -25.26
C GLU A 877 3.03 41.75 -26.05
N MET A 878 1.75 42.11 -26.21
CA MET A 878 1.34 43.35 -26.85
C MET A 878 1.69 44.59 -26.00
N GLN A 879 1.55 44.52 -24.67
CA GLN A 879 1.99 45.59 -23.76
C GLN A 879 3.52 45.77 -23.79
N ILE A 880 4.29 44.68 -23.81
CA ILE A 880 5.75 44.71 -23.92
C ILE A 880 6.17 45.35 -25.26
N LYS A 881 5.56 44.95 -26.38
CA LYS A 881 5.81 45.55 -27.70
C LYS A 881 5.44 47.04 -27.73
N ALA A 882 4.30 47.43 -27.17
CA ALA A 882 3.88 48.83 -27.10
C ALA A 882 4.82 49.69 -26.22
N ALA A 883 5.32 49.13 -25.11
CA ALA A 883 6.31 49.79 -24.26
C ALA A 883 7.64 49.99 -24.98
N ALA A 884 8.13 48.96 -25.69
CA ALA A 884 9.35 49.04 -26.50
C ALA A 884 9.23 50.05 -27.65
N GLU A 885 8.09 50.08 -28.36
CA GLU A 885 7.86 51.05 -29.44
C GLU A 885 7.75 52.49 -28.89
N LYS A 886 7.13 52.68 -27.73
CA LYS A 886 7.07 53.98 -27.04
C LYS A 886 8.46 54.46 -26.59
N ALA A 887 9.32 53.54 -26.11
CA ALA A 887 10.71 53.84 -25.78
C ALA A 887 11.53 54.24 -27.02
N LYS A 888 11.39 53.50 -28.12
CA LYS A 888 12.03 53.84 -29.41
C LYS A 888 11.62 55.22 -29.91
N LYS A 889 10.32 55.51 -29.94
CA LYS A 889 9.79 56.85 -30.32
C LYS A 889 10.26 57.97 -29.39
N ALA A 890 10.54 57.68 -28.11
CA ALA A 890 11.12 58.64 -27.19
C ALA A 890 12.61 58.92 -27.49
N GLN A 891 13.41 57.90 -27.81
CA GLN A 891 14.80 58.06 -28.27
C GLN A 891 14.86 58.86 -29.57
N GLU A 892 14.09 58.47 -30.61
CA GLU A 892 14.03 59.20 -31.89
C GLU A 892 13.63 60.67 -31.71
N LYS A 893 12.76 60.98 -30.74
CA LYS A 893 12.36 62.35 -30.41
C LYS A 893 13.48 63.14 -29.71
N GLN A 894 14.22 62.52 -28.78
CA GLN A 894 15.41 63.14 -28.17
C GLN A 894 16.51 63.41 -29.21
N GLU A 895 16.75 62.46 -30.11
CA GLU A 895 17.78 62.60 -31.14
C GLU A 895 17.42 63.69 -32.15
N ARG A 896 16.16 63.76 -32.61
CA ARG A 896 15.65 64.89 -33.41
C ARG A 896 15.73 66.23 -32.67
N GLN A 897 15.56 66.27 -31.35
CA GLN A 897 15.78 67.49 -30.56
C GLN A 897 17.26 67.90 -30.54
N ARG A 898 18.19 66.96 -30.34
CA ARG A 898 19.64 67.22 -30.40
C ARG A 898 20.05 67.75 -31.78
N GLN A 899 19.59 67.10 -32.85
CA GLN A 899 19.86 67.54 -34.24
C GLN A 899 19.31 68.94 -34.53
N LYS A 900 18.11 69.30 -34.01
CA LYS A 900 17.56 70.65 -34.15
C LYS A 900 18.33 71.72 -33.37
N ILE A 901 18.81 71.39 -32.16
CA ILE A 901 19.65 72.30 -31.37
C ILE A 901 20.96 72.58 -32.11
N GLU A 902 21.60 71.55 -32.66
CA GLU A 902 22.85 71.69 -33.41
C GLU A 902 22.65 72.43 -34.75
N GLN A 903 21.54 72.17 -35.47
CA GLN A 903 21.19 72.96 -36.67
C GLN A 903 21.00 74.44 -36.34
N MET A 904 20.26 74.79 -35.28
CA MET A 904 20.07 76.20 -34.90
C MET A 904 21.39 76.87 -34.49
N ARG A 905 22.32 76.14 -33.88
CA ARG A 905 23.67 76.63 -33.57
C ARG A 905 24.47 76.97 -34.84
N ILE A 906 24.48 76.06 -35.81
CA ILE A 906 25.13 76.27 -37.12
C ILE A 906 24.47 77.43 -37.89
N GLU A 907 23.14 77.53 -37.84
CA GLU A 907 22.41 78.59 -38.55
C GLU A 907 22.64 79.96 -37.93
N HIS A 908 22.71 80.06 -36.59
CA HIS A 908 23.07 81.29 -35.88
C HIS A 908 24.49 81.75 -36.23
N GLN A 909 25.44 80.82 -36.33
CA GLN A 909 26.82 81.12 -36.72
C GLN A 909 26.90 81.64 -38.17
N LYS A 910 26.20 81.00 -39.12
CA LYS A 910 26.14 81.46 -40.52
C LYS A 910 25.49 82.84 -40.68
N ARG A 911 24.45 83.16 -39.89
CA ARG A 911 23.80 84.48 -39.95
C ARG A 911 24.73 85.61 -39.49
N ALA A 912 25.58 85.35 -38.49
CA ALA A 912 26.59 86.33 -38.06
C ALA A 912 27.61 86.62 -39.18
N GLU A 913 28.16 85.59 -39.81
CA GLU A 913 29.14 85.69 -40.92
C GLU A 913 28.54 86.29 -42.22
N GLU A 914 27.22 86.22 -42.40
CA GLU A 914 26.52 86.80 -43.56
C GLU A 914 26.09 88.25 -43.33
N GLU A 915 25.79 88.65 -42.10
CA GLU A 915 25.51 90.05 -41.77
C GLU A 915 26.77 90.92 -41.84
N GLU A 916 27.93 90.39 -41.43
CA GLU A 916 29.22 91.07 -41.55
C GLU A 916 29.59 91.33 -43.02
N ARG A 917 29.53 90.30 -43.88
CA ARG A 917 29.72 90.43 -45.34
C ARG A 917 28.70 91.36 -46.02
N ARG A 918 27.49 91.51 -45.47
CA ARG A 918 26.53 92.52 -45.97
C ARG A 918 26.95 93.94 -45.65
N ARG A 919 27.49 94.21 -44.45
CA ARG A 919 27.89 95.56 -44.03
C ARG A 919 29.08 96.08 -44.86
N GLU A 920 30.00 95.22 -45.27
CA GLU A 920 31.09 95.57 -46.19
C GLU A 920 30.59 95.85 -47.62
N LYS A 921 29.71 94.99 -48.17
CA LYS A 921 29.13 95.18 -49.51
C LYS A 921 28.18 96.37 -49.62
N GLU A 922 27.61 96.86 -48.51
CA GLU A 922 26.79 98.08 -48.54
C GLU A 922 27.67 99.35 -48.64
N LYS A 923 28.79 99.41 -47.90
CA LYS A 923 29.76 100.52 -48.02
C LYS A 923 30.31 100.68 -49.44
N HIS A 924 30.62 99.57 -50.12
CA HIS A 924 31.14 99.62 -51.49
C HIS A 924 30.07 100.06 -52.52
N ARG A 925 28.79 99.73 -52.28
CA ARG A 925 27.68 100.11 -53.18
C ARG A 925 27.18 101.53 -52.98
N GLN A 926 27.42 102.14 -51.82
CA GLN A 926 27.12 103.56 -51.60
C GLN A 926 28.02 104.46 -52.46
N ALA A 927 29.34 104.21 -52.44
CA ALA A 927 30.32 104.96 -53.24
C ALA A 927 30.08 104.83 -54.77
N GLU A 928 29.61 103.68 -55.25
CA GLU A 928 29.27 103.46 -56.67
C GLU A 928 28.01 104.24 -57.10
N ARG A 929 27.07 104.49 -56.18
CA ARG A 929 25.85 105.29 -56.46
C ARG A 929 26.15 106.77 -56.58
N ASP A 930 27.04 107.30 -55.74
CA ASP A 930 27.45 108.71 -55.79
C ASP A 930 28.16 109.03 -57.13
N ALA A 931 28.92 108.09 -57.69
CA ALA A 931 29.49 108.19 -59.02
C ALA A 931 28.45 108.13 -60.16
N ARG A 932 27.43 107.26 -60.05
CA ARG A 932 26.36 107.14 -61.06
C ARG A 932 25.37 108.32 -61.06
N LEU A 933 25.14 108.97 -59.92
CA LEU A 933 24.29 110.16 -59.82
C LEU A 933 24.88 111.39 -60.51
N GLN A 934 26.21 111.49 -60.58
CA GLN A 934 26.89 112.52 -61.38
C GLN A 934 26.68 112.26 -62.88
N TYR A 935 26.89 111.03 -63.34
CA TYR A 935 26.70 110.61 -64.74
C TYR A 935 25.24 110.75 -65.24
N ALA A 936 24.26 110.58 -64.36
CA ALA A 936 22.83 110.70 -64.67
C ALA A 936 22.33 112.16 -64.79
N ARG A 937 23.08 113.16 -64.29
CA ARG A 937 22.72 114.58 -64.46
C ARG A 937 23.12 115.14 -65.83
N ASP A 938 24.18 114.60 -66.42
CA ASP A 938 24.73 115.10 -67.69
C ASP A 938 23.98 114.59 -68.94
N ASN A 939 23.13 113.56 -68.80
CA ASN A 939 22.43 112.93 -69.93
C ASN A 939 20.91 113.17 -69.94
N VAL A 940 20.57 114.44 -70.15
CA VAL A 940 19.72 114.90 -71.27
C VAL A 940 18.33 114.26 -71.40
N TYR A 941 17.34 115.06 -70.98
CA TYR A 941 16.23 115.49 -71.83
C TYR A 941 15.85 114.59 -73.03
N LYS A 942 14.92 113.65 -72.82
CA LYS A 942 13.89 113.32 -73.81
C LYS A 942 12.70 112.61 -73.15
N TYR A 943 11.52 113.20 -73.34
CA TYR A 943 10.18 112.70 -72.97
C TYR A 943 9.86 112.54 -71.47
N LYS A 944 9.35 113.64 -70.91
CA LYS A 944 8.50 113.67 -69.70
C LYS A 944 7.05 113.31 -70.06
N SER A 945 6.36 112.68 -69.11
CA SER A 945 4.89 112.64 -68.93
C SER A 945 4.08 111.89 -70.01
N GLN A 946 2.98 111.19 -69.70
CA GLN A 946 2.10 111.21 -68.51
C GLN A 946 1.81 109.83 -67.90
N GLU A 947 1.05 109.85 -66.80
CA GLU A 947 0.76 108.77 -65.85
C GLU A 947 -0.09 107.61 -66.41
N THR A 948 -0.03 106.45 -65.75
CA THR A 948 -1.02 105.37 -65.89
C THR A 948 -1.46 104.82 -64.51
N PRO A 949 -2.63 104.18 -64.38
CA PRO A 949 -3.33 104.03 -63.08
C PRO A 949 -2.71 103.08 -62.04
N ASP A 950 -1.63 102.37 -62.35
CA ASP A 950 -1.07 101.33 -61.47
C ASP A 950 -0.35 101.87 -60.23
N ASP A 951 0.16 103.12 -60.25
CA ASP A 951 0.84 103.72 -59.09
C ASP A 951 -0.11 104.05 -57.92
N ILE A 952 -1.42 104.10 -58.16
CA ILE A 952 -2.44 104.26 -57.10
C ILE A 952 -2.81 102.89 -56.48
N SER A 953 -2.67 101.80 -57.24
CA SER A 953 -2.81 100.42 -56.74
C SER A 953 -1.66 100.05 -55.79
N LEU A 954 -0.43 100.46 -56.13
CA LEU A 954 0.76 100.16 -55.32
C LEU A 954 0.72 100.88 -53.94
N LYS A 955 0.19 102.11 -53.90
CA LYS A 955 0.06 102.90 -52.66
C LYS A 955 -0.93 102.27 -51.66
N ASN A 956 -2.08 101.78 -52.14
CA ASN A 956 -3.07 101.09 -51.31
C ASN A 956 -2.60 99.72 -50.79
N ARG A 957 -1.74 99.01 -51.53
CA ARG A 957 -1.16 97.72 -51.08
C ARG A 957 -0.13 97.92 -49.96
N LEU A 958 0.64 99.01 -49.98
CA LEU A 958 1.62 99.33 -48.94
C LEU A 958 0.97 99.81 -47.62
N GLU A 959 -0.17 100.50 -47.68
CA GLU A 959 -0.86 100.96 -46.46
C GLU A 959 -1.61 99.83 -45.72
N ASN A 960 -2.13 98.83 -46.46
CA ASN A 960 -2.71 97.62 -45.86
C ASN A 960 -1.63 96.66 -45.29
N ALA A 961 -0.43 96.61 -45.87
CA ALA A 961 0.68 95.81 -45.32
C ALA A 961 1.11 96.31 -43.93
N SER A 962 1.15 97.63 -43.72
CA SER A 962 1.53 98.24 -42.43
C SER A 962 0.52 97.97 -41.30
N LYS A 963 -0.78 97.86 -41.62
CA LYS A 963 -1.84 97.53 -40.63
C LYS A 963 -1.89 96.05 -40.25
N LEU A 964 -1.58 95.14 -41.18
CA LEU A 964 -1.46 93.70 -40.86
C LEU A 964 -0.29 93.39 -39.93
N GLN A 965 0.83 94.11 -40.06
CA GLN A 965 2.03 93.88 -39.25
C GLN A 965 1.81 94.22 -37.76
N LYS A 966 1.09 95.31 -37.45
CA LYS A 966 0.79 95.71 -36.05
C LYS A 966 -0.27 94.86 -35.34
N ASN A 967 -1.12 94.13 -36.07
CA ASN A 967 -2.05 93.17 -35.46
C ASN A 967 -1.41 91.79 -35.20
N SER A 968 -0.38 91.41 -35.96
CA SER A 968 0.36 90.15 -35.74
C SER A 968 1.09 90.11 -34.39
N GLU A 969 1.59 91.26 -33.91
CA GLU A 969 2.32 91.36 -32.64
C GLU A 969 1.40 91.42 -31.41
N ARG A 970 0.12 91.80 -31.58
CA ARG A 970 -0.85 91.80 -30.48
C ARG A 970 -1.41 90.40 -30.21
N ASN A 971 -1.75 89.65 -31.27
CA ASN A 971 -2.24 88.27 -31.15
C ASN A 971 -1.20 87.30 -30.58
N SER A 972 0.11 87.51 -30.81
CA SER A 972 1.15 86.65 -30.24
C SER A 972 1.26 86.77 -28.71
N ILE A 973 1.04 87.99 -28.17
CA ILE A 973 1.07 88.27 -26.73
C ILE A 973 -0.15 87.65 -26.02
N ASP A 974 -1.36 87.81 -26.58
CA ASP A 974 -2.57 87.23 -25.97
C ASP A 974 -2.58 85.69 -26.04
N ILE A 975 -2.04 85.08 -27.10
CA ILE A 975 -1.87 83.62 -27.18
C ILE A 975 -0.83 83.11 -26.17
N GLN A 976 0.27 83.83 -25.92
CA GLN A 976 1.21 83.46 -24.86
C GLN A 976 0.59 83.57 -23.46
N LYS A 977 -0.26 84.57 -23.22
CA LYS A 977 -0.99 84.74 -21.95
C LYS A 977 -1.97 83.58 -21.71
N ALA A 978 -2.78 83.22 -22.71
CA ALA A 978 -3.72 82.10 -22.64
C ALA A 978 -3.01 80.74 -22.43
N LYS A 979 -1.82 80.56 -23.02
CA LYS A 979 -1.04 79.33 -22.84
C LYS A 979 -0.48 79.19 -21.41
N LEU A 980 -0.01 80.29 -20.83
CA LEU A 980 0.46 80.34 -19.44
C LEU A 980 -0.68 80.10 -18.42
N GLU A 981 -1.89 80.60 -18.67
CA GLU A 981 -3.05 80.30 -17.82
C GLU A 981 -3.46 78.83 -17.92
N ALA A 982 -3.49 78.25 -19.12
CA ALA A 982 -3.80 76.82 -19.31
C ALA A 982 -2.75 75.89 -18.66
N GLU A 983 -1.47 76.23 -18.74
CA GLU A 983 -0.38 75.46 -18.12
C GLU A 983 -0.44 75.53 -16.58
N LYS A 984 -0.82 76.70 -16.02
CA LYS A 984 -1.07 76.89 -14.58
C LYS A 984 -2.32 76.12 -14.09
N LEU A 985 -3.32 75.94 -14.94
CA LEU A 985 -4.55 75.18 -14.66
C LEU A 985 -4.36 73.66 -14.81
N HIS A 986 -3.36 73.21 -15.58
CA HIS A 986 -3.01 71.79 -15.67
C HIS A 986 -2.09 71.34 -14.50
N LEU A 987 -1.15 72.19 -14.08
CA LEU A 987 -0.27 71.91 -12.93
C LEU A 987 -1.00 71.92 -11.57
N SER A 988 -2.11 72.66 -11.44
CA SER A 988 -2.95 72.64 -10.23
C SER A 988 -3.87 71.42 -10.13
N ASN A 989 -4.14 70.71 -11.23
CA ASN A 989 -4.96 69.50 -11.26
C ASN A 989 -4.16 68.19 -11.11
N LEU A 990 -2.82 68.27 -11.01
CA LEU A 990 -1.94 67.11 -10.81
C LEU A 990 -1.41 66.95 -9.37
N SER A 991 -1.81 67.82 -8.43
CA SER A 991 -1.36 67.77 -7.03
C SER A 991 -2.42 67.34 -6.00
N SER A 992 -3.63 66.96 -6.45
CA SER A 992 -4.81 66.73 -5.59
C SER A 992 -5.26 65.27 -5.41
N PHE A 993 -4.50 64.28 -5.90
CA PHE A 993 -4.76 62.84 -5.66
C PHE A 993 -3.59 62.09 -5.01
N ALA A 994 -2.89 62.74 -4.08
CA ALA A 994 -1.84 62.12 -3.28
C ALA A 994 -1.80 62.62 -1.82
N LYS A 995 -2.89 62.42 -1.07
CA LYS A 995 -2.95 62.29 0.42
C LYS A 995 -4.39 62.20 0.92
N ALA A 996 -4.78 61.02 1.43
CA ALA A 996 -5.66 60.80 2.60
C ALA A 996 -6.28 59.38 2.55
N ALA A 997 -5.54 58.40 3.05
CA ALA A 997 -6.20 57.34 3.81
C ALA A 997 -6.38 57.87 5.25
N VAL A 998 -7.52 57.61 5.90
CA VAL A 998 -7.70 57.39 7.35
C VAL A 998 -9.21 57.27 7.68
N THR A 999 -9.59 56.05 8.07
CA THR A 999 -10.68 55.64 8.99
C THR A 999 -12.01 56.42 9.10
N GLY A 1000 -13.12 55.67 8.96
CA GLY A 1000 -14.44 56.04 9.51
C GLY A 1000 -15.45 54.90 9.37
N LYS A 1001 -15.90 54.31 10.48
CA LYS A 1001 -16.93 53.25 10.48
C LYS A 1001 -18.35 53.84 10.41
N ASN A 1002 -19.28 53.07 9.80
CA ASN A 1002 -20.69 52.83 10.18
C ASN A 1002 -21.70 52.95 9.02
N ASP A 1003 -22.51 51.89 8.89
CA ASP A 1003 -23.87 51.84 8.30
C ASP A 1003 -24.87 52.81 9.01
N PRO A 1004 -26.15 53.01 8.57
CA PRO A 1004 -26.96 52.23 7.60
C PRO A 1004 -27.87 53.02 6.61
N LYS A 1005 -28.51 52.27 5.68
CA LYS A 1005 -29.87 52.39 5.07
C LYS A 1005 -30.57 53.77 4.93
N LEU A 1006 -31.19 54.02 3.75
CA LEU A 1006 -32.69 54.10 3.58
C LEU A 1006 -33.13 54.46 2.11
N ILE A 1007 -33.95 53.57 1.53
CA ILE A 1007 -35.19 53.72 0.71
C ILE A 1007 -35.45 55.04 -0.09
N ILE A 1008 -35.87 54.92 -1.37
CA ILE A 1008 -37.17 55.40 -1.96
C ILE A 1008 -37.20 55.24 -3.52
N ARG A 1009 -38.27 54.63 -4.03
CA ARG A 1009 -38.73 54.59 -5.44
C ARG A 1009 -39.70 55.78 -5.68
N PRO A 1010 -39.85 56.37 -6.89
CA PRO A 1010 -40.82 55.80 -7.86
C PRO A 1010 -40.62 56.11 -9.38
N GLN A 1011 -41.10 55.18 -10.24
CA GLN A 1011 -42.07 55.36 -11.36
C GLN A 1011 -41.92 56.61 -12.29
N LEU A 1012 -41.84 56.59 -13.64
CA LEU A 1012 -42.57 55.95 -14.76
C LEU A 1012 -41.79 56.30 -16.08
N LYS A 1013 -42.04 55.84 -17.33
CA LYS A 1013 -43.26 55.38 -18.04
C LYS A 1013 -42.89 54.66 -19.37
N SER A 1014 -43.76 53.76 -19.88
CA SER A 1014 -44.01 53.38 -21.31
C SER A 1014 -42.79 53.17 -22.26
N ASN A 1015 -42.40 51.96 -22.76
CA ASN A 1015 -43.15 50.90 -23.47
C ASN A 1015 -44.00 51.41 -24.68
N PRO A 1016 -44.24 50.65 -25.78
CA PRO A 1016 -43.67 49.34 -26.20
C PRO A 1016 -43.53 49.15 -27.76
N LEU A 1017 -43.39 47.87 -28.20
CA LEU A 1017 -43.74 47.30 -29.55
C LEU A 1017 -42.80 47.66 -30.74
N SER A 1018 -42.57 46.83 -31.78
CA SER A 1018 -43.11 45.51 -32.22
C SER A 1018 -42.10 44.82 -33.18
N SER A 1019 -41.76 43.52 -33.05
CA SER A 1019 -42.25 42.34 -33.82
C SER A 1019 -41.76 42.15 -35.28
N PHE A 1020 -41.72 40.88 -35.73
CA PHE A 1020 -41.27 40.34 -37.04
C PHE A 1020 -39.74 40.32 -37.29
N GLY A 1021 -39.14 39.30 -37.94
CA GLY A 1021 -39.66 37.99 -38.33
C GLY A 1021 -39.02 37.38 -39.60
N ILE A 1022 -38.70 36.08 -39.53
CA ILE A 1022 -38.68 35.10 -40.66
C ILE A 1022 -37.47 35.08 -41.64
N ALA A 1023 -36.67 34.00 -41.54
CA ALA A 1023 -36.08 33.14 -42.60
C ALA A 1023 -35.13 33.75 -43.68
N SER A 1024 -34.38 33.03 -44.55
CA SER A 1024 -34.10 31.59 -44.80
C SER A 1024 -32.92 31.45 -45.79
N ASN A 1025 -32.31 30.25 -45.92
CA ASN A 1025 -31.56 29.74 -47.10
C ASN A 1025 -30.20 30.41 -47.44
N ALA A 1026 -29.27 29.79 -48.20
CA ALA A 1026 -28.96 28.37 -48.43
C ALA A 1026 -27.52 28.22 -49.02
N GLN A 1027 -26.97 27.01 -48.86
CA GLN A 1027 -25.86 26.33 -49.57
C GLN A 1027 -25.20 26.98 -50.82
N SER A 1028 -23.85 26.91 -50.90
CA SER A 1028 -23.13 26.33 -52.07
C SER A 1028 -21.62 26.10 -51.82
N PHE A 1029 -21.11 24.94 -52.27
CA PHE A 1029 -19.70 24.51 -52.40
C PHE A 1029 -19.08 25.01 -53.75
N PRO A 1030 -17.94 24.48 -54.28
CA PRO A 1030 -16.53 24.43 -53.81
C PRO A 1030 -15.57 25.11 -54.87
N PRO A 1031 -14.21 24.92 -54.86
CA PRO A 1031 -13.46 23.70 -55.29
C PRO A 1031 -12.21 23.37 -54.41
N GLY A 1032 -11.38 22.33 -54.65
CA GLY A 1032 -11.54 21.14 -55.52
C GLY A 1032 -10.23 20.43 -55.96
N ILE A 1033 -9.86 19.33 -55.26
CA ILE A 1033 -9.30 18.05 -55.81
C ILE A 1033 -7.94 18.01 -56.58
N ASN A 1034 -6.94 17.31 -56.01
CA ASN A 1034 -6.11 16.20 -56.58
C ASN A 1034 -4.90 15.94 -55.63
N VAL A 1035 -4.46 14.74 -55.16
CA VAL A 1035 -4.54 13.29 -55.53
C VAL A 1035 -3.31 12.75 -56.30
N GLN A 1036 -2.84 11.57 -55.87
CA GLN A 1036 -1.69 10.72 -56.31
C GLN A 1036 -0.30 11.08 -55.71
N GLY A 1037 0.55 10.11 -55.30
CA GLY A 1037 0.37 8.64 -55.14
C GLY A 1037 1.69 7.84 -55.14
N ALA A 1038 1.66 6.59 -54.64
CA ALA A 1038 2.69 5.51 -54.73
C ALA A 1038 3.94 5.62 -53.79
N THR A 1039 4.55 4.56 -53.22
CA THR A 1039 4.25 3.09 -53.16
C THR A 1039 5.11 2.36 -52.10
N ASN A 1040 4.67 1.16 -51.68
CA ASN A 1040 5.41 0.06 -50.98
C ASN A 1040 5.85 0.30 -49.51
N GLY A 1041 5.68 -0.61 -48.55
CA GLY A 1041 4.94 -1.89 -48.50
C GLY A 1041 5.69 -2.98 -47.72
N TYR A 1042 5.03 -3.70 -46.79
CA TYR A 1042 5.13 -5.16 -46.53
C TYR A 1042 4.30 -5.59 -45.31
N ASN A 1043 3.56 -6.70 -45.44
CA ASN A 1043 3.00 -7.55 -44.39
C ASN A 1043 2.92 -8.97 -44.99
N PRO A 1044 3.44 -10.01 -44.32
CA PRO A 1044 2.58 -11.15 -43.95
C PRO A 1044 3.00 -11.79 -42.59
N TYR A 1045 2.37 -12.82 -42.00
CA TYR A 1045 1.39 -13.83 -42.48
C TYR A 1045 0.43 -14.27 -41.34
N GLN A 1046 -0.70 -14.90 -41.69
CA GLN A 1046 -1.63 -15.59 -40.78
C GLN A 1046 -1.36 -17.11 -40.67
N GLN A 1047 -1.43 -17.64 -39.44
CA GLN A 1047 -2.26 -18.77 -38.95
C GLN A 1047 -2.32 -20.17 -39.66
N VAL A 1048 -2.41 -21.21 -38.79
CA VAL A 1048 -3.01 -22.58 -38.86
C VAL A 1048 -2.22 -23.85 -39.32
N ILE A 1049 -2.35 -24.91 -38.49
CA ILE A 1049 -2.32 -26.40 -38.70
C ILE A 1049 -1.08 -27.23 -38.23
N ASN A 1050 -1.36 -28.13 -37.26
CA ASN A 1050 -0.75 -29.43 -36.84
C ASN A 1050 0.77 -29.67 -36.98
N HIS A 1051 1.51 -30.12 -35.94
CA HIS A 1051 1.45 -31.50 -35.39
C HIS A 1051 2.35 -31.66 -34.13
N PHE A 1052 2.02 -32.68 -33.31
CA PHE A 1052 2.68 -33.14 -32.06
C PHE A 1052 2.53 -32.25 -30.82
#